data_AF-A0A9X3J9C7-F1
#
_entry.id   AF-A0A9X3J9C7-F1
#
_cell.length_a   1.000
_cell.length_b   1.000
_cell.length_c   1.000
_cell.angle_alpha   90.00
_cell.angle_beta   90.00
_cell.angle_gamma   90.00
#
_symmetry.space_group_name_H-M   'P 1'
#
loop_
_entity.id
_entity.type
_entity.pdbx_description
1 polymer ?
#
loop_
_entity_poly.entity_id
_entity_poly.type
_entity_poly.pdbx_seq_one_letter_code
_entity_poly.pdbx_strand_id
1 'polypeptide(L)'
;MDSNLPGKLAITYPFDGAVFPSEFPEPSILWTDHNRKSKQWLVLLKTDSLDLYSEVVNSNRWKPTPEIWNNLKRVAKSKNIEIRVAGIDPDEKNKLQSGISVQITISKDSVNSPIFYRAVPLPFKYATSHLDSIKYMLGDISSTANPKPLLENLPVCGNCHSFSPDGKQFAMDVDAFGDKGSYLIANVEKKVEMSPEKFITWSDFQEKSTMALLSQISPNGKYVLSTLDDNEIFESRDHPEYSQLFFPIKGILALYDIEKKEFKALRGADDTMFVQSNSHWAPDNKTIYFARSKAIQRKESGMTFGTGIYDINKFQAVRDSFLKGKKHFKFDLMKLAFNNGAGGKPEYIPGASQNDKSNYFPKISPDGRWMIFCQAEDYMLLQPDSKLYIMPTDGSAVPRVMNCNTNNMNSWHSWSPNGKWIVFSSKYFGAYTQLFLAHVDENGMDAPPVWLEYFYVNNRAANIPEFVNIDFQSWDKISDNFSQVADYNVRGTSKAQFGDFQGAINDFNKALQVKANDDQAYANRGKAKDELNDLEGALADLNRAIELDPLNHDYYIHRGNTKIKLNDFTGAINDCSSAIALNPKDETLYAHRSSVYRKVNQLGKALHDISTAIKLKPEYTLYYVHKSAILNLMDRRSDAIYEMNKALRIEPGNIQHLTITGQYYFQDNQPLKAVAAFKKAIDLNPEYFKAYKELASFYDQRNNFDEALRNYNSAIKYCEKEDLNELTILYNNRGTLFGKHNQFEKAINDFNQALSYSPNFTDAYSNRAFAWFNSGKYDDALNDCNLALQIEPNFQKAKVIREMILEKR
;
A
#
# COMPACT_ATOMS: atom_id res chain seq x y z
N MET A 1 -36.78 -36.80 20.23
CA MET A 1 -36.85 -36.41 18.81
C MET A 1 -35.46 -36.56 18.24
N ASP A 2 -35.31 -37.34 17.17
CA ASP A 2 -34.01 -37.72 16.59
C ASP A 2 -33.06 -36.53 16.41
N SER A 3 -31.79 -36.77 16.75
CA SER A 3 -30.74 -35.75 16.89
C SER A 3 -30.18 -35.23 15.57
N ASN A 4 -30.59 -35.76 14.41
CA ASN A 4 -30.20 -35.27 13.09
C ASN A 4 -31.26 -35.65 12.05
N LEU A 5 -32.30 -34.82 11.89
CA LEU A 5 -33.20 -34.93 10.74
C LEU A 5 -32.44 -34.47 9.49
N PRO A 6 -32.42 -35.25 8.38
CA PRO A 6 -31.63 -34.93 7.20
C PRO A 6 -32.10 -33.62 6.55
N GLY A 7 -31.33 -32.55 6.75
CA GLY A 7 -31.49 -31.27 6.08
C GLY A 7 -30.22 -30.43 6.20
N LYS A 8 -29.98 -29.56 5.22
CA LYS A 8 -28.83 -28.66 5.16
C LYS A 8 -29.08 -27.37 5.97
N LEU A 9 -29.45 -27.50 7.25
CA LEU A 9 -29.44 -26.40 8.21
C LEU A 9 -28.06 -26.32 8.87
N ALA A 10 -27.52 -25.11 9.02
CA ALA A 10 -26.27 -24.90 9.75
C ALA A 10 -26.37 -23.63 10.59
N ILE A 11 -26.14 -23.74 11.91
CA ILE A 11 -25.95 -22.56 12.77
C ILE A 11 -24.58 -21.98 12.43
N THR A 12 -24.56 -20.74 11.95
CA THR A 12 -23.33 -20.03 11.55
C THR A 12 -22.75 -19.20 12.69
N TYR A 13 -23.56 -18.90 13.71
CA TYR A 13 -23.15 -18.32 14.99
C TYR A 13 -24.26 -18.55 16.05
N PRO A 14 -23.95 -18.89 17.31
CA PRO A 14 -22.62 -19.12 17.88
C PRO A 14 -21.93 -20.35 17.31
N PHE A 15 -20.60 -20.39 17.46
CA PHE A 15 -19.81 -21.55 17.09
C PHE A 15 -20.03 -22.67 18.12
N ASP A 16 -20.07 -23.91 17.66
CA ASP A 16 -20.19 -25.08 18.54
C ASP A 16 -18.98 -25.16 19.47
N GLY A 17 -19.22 -25.29 20.77
CA GLY A 17 -18.23 -25.26 21.84
C GLY A 17 -17.84 -23.86 22.33
N ALA A 18 -18.44 -22.77 21.83
CA ALA A 18 -18.07 -21.42 22.24
C ALA A 18 -18.29 -21.16 23.74
N VAL A 19 -17.36 -20.42 24.35
CA VAL A 19 -17.36 -20.07 25.77
C VAL A 19 -17.59 -18.56 25.90
N PHE A 20 -18.73 -18.16 26.43
CA PHE A 20 -19.12 -16.76 26.60
C PHE A 20 -18.66 -16.20 27.95
N PRO A 21 -18.19 -14.94 28.03
CA PRO A 21 -17.98 -14.25 29.30
C PRO A 21 -19.27 -14.13 30.11
N SER A 22 -19.14 -14.14 31.44
CA SER A 22 -20.27 -14.00 32.36
C SER A 22 -21.06 -12.69 32.17
N GLU A 23 -20.36 -11.63 31.84
CA GLU A 23 -20.86 -10.28 31.60
C GLU A 23 -21.36 -10.07 30.18
N PHE A 24 -21.15 -11.02 29.26
CA PHE A 24 -21.51 -10.82 27.86
C PHE A 24 -23.04 -10.63 27.70
N PRO A 25 -23.48 -9.63 26.90
CA PRO A 25 -24.89 -9.40 26.62
C PRO A 25 -25.47 -10.49 25.70
N GLU A 26 -26.77 -10.43 25.44
CA GLU A 26 -27.46 -11.39 24.58
C GLU A 26 -26.85 -11.46 23.16
N PRO A 27 -26.37 -12.65 22.72
CA PRO A 27 -25.80 -12.82 21.40
C PRO A 27 -26.89 -13.04 20.34
N SER A 28 -26.65 -12.56 19.13
CA SER A 28 -27.35 -13.03 17.95
C SER A 28 -27.12 -14.54 17.76
N ILE A 29 -28.15 -15.24 17.30
CA ILE A 29 -28.09 -16.62 16.81
C ILE A 29 -28.45 -16.56 15.32
N LEU A 30 -27.54 -17.06 14.48
CA LEU A 30 -27.58 -16.98 13.02
C LEU A 30 -27.52 -18.39 12.43
N TRP A 31 -28.29 -18.65 11.38
CA TRP A 31 -28.22 -19.91 10.65
C TRP A 31 -28.47 -19.72 9.16
N THR A 32 -28.05 -20.72 8.39
CA THR A 32 -28.41 -20.87 6.99
C THR A 32 -29.31 -22.09 6.81
N ASP A 33 -30.32 -21.92 5.95
CA ASP A 33 -31.20 -23.01 5.51
C ASP A 33 -31.07 -23.15 3.99
N HIS A 34 -30.33 -24.17 3.55
CA HIS A 34 -30.11 -24.40 2.12
C HIS A 34 -31.27 -25.17 1.47
N ASN A 35 -32.28 -25.63 2.23
CA ASN A 35 -33.40 -26.41 1.71
C ASN A 35 -34.54 -25.51 1.19
N ARG A 36 -34.57 -24.20 1.54
CA ARG A 36 -35.56 -23.18 1.12
C ARG A 36 -37.05 -23.53 1.33
N LYS A 37 -37.36 -24.69 1.89
CA LYS A 37 -38.74 -25.16 2.16
C LYS A 37 -39.30 -24.62 3.47
N SER A 38 -38.46 -24.45 4.49
CA SER A 38 -38.91 -23.89 5.77
C SER A 38 -39.13 -22.38 5.65
N LYS A 39 -40.32 -21.94 6.05
CA LYS A 39 -40.69 -20.52 6.15
C LYS A 39 -40.59 -19.99 7.59
N GLN A 40 -40.51 -20.91 8.56
CA GLN A 40 -40.40 -20.63 9.98
C GLN A 40 -39.40 -21.61 10.61
N TRP A 41 -38.82 -21.23 11.75
CA TRP A 41 -37.89 -22.07 12.50
C TRP A 41 -38.25 -22.06 13.98
N LEU A 42 -38.20 -23.23 14.63
CA LEU A 42 -38.24 -23.34 16.08
C LEU A 42 -36.82 -23.17 16.62
N VAL A 43 -36.61 -22.15 17.44
CA VAL A 43 -35.41 -21.99 18.25
C VAL A 43 -35.70 -22.53 19.64
N LEU A 44 -34.79 -23.33 20.17
CA LEU A 44 -34.95 -24.04 21.43
C LEU A 44 -33.63 -23.96 22.21
N LEU A 45 -33.73 -23.49 23.46
CA LEU A 45 -32.61 -23.39 24.39
C LEU A 45 -32.79 -24.44 25.49
N LYS A 46 -31.80 -25.30 25.69
CA LYS A 46 -31.85 -26.37 26.68
C LYS A 46 -30.57 -26.44 27.50
N THR A 47 -30.70 -27.06 28.66
CA THR A 47 -29.57 -27.63 29.41
C THR A 47 -29.82 -29.13 29.56
N ASP A 48 -28.82 -29.90 29.98
CA ASP A 48 -28.91 -31.36 30.17
C ASP A 48 -30.11 -31.80 31.05
N SER A 49 -30.64 -30.90 31.88
CA SER A 49 -31.70 -31.18 32.84
C SER A 49 -33.04 -30.48 32.58
N LEU A 50 -33.13 -29.54 31.62
CA LEU A 50 -34.35 -28.72 31.44
C LEU A 50 -34.41 -28.01 30.07
N ASP A 51 -35.60 -28.01 29.46
CA ASP A 51 -35.95 -27.12 28.35
C ASP A 51 -36.20 -25.72 28.92
N LEU A 52 -35.33 -24.76 28.58
CA LEU A 52 -35.35 -23.43 29.18
C LEU A 52 -36.25 -22.45 28.43
N TYR A 53 -36.26 -22.53 27.10
CA TYR A 53 -36.99 -21.59 26.26
C TYR A 53 -37.22 -22.16 24.86
N SER A 54 -38.35 -21.81 24.24
CA SER A 54 -38.63 -22.13 22.84
C SER A 54 -39.46 -21.05 22.17
N GLU A 55 -39.15 -20.71 20.93
CA GLU A 55 -39.88 -19.71 20.13
C GLU A 55 -39.87 -20.08 18.64
N VAL A 56 -40.98 -19.79 17.94
CA VAL A 56 -41.05 -19.91 16.49
C VAL A 56 -40.76 -18.55 15.87
N VAL A 57 -39.80 -18.51 14.94
CA VAL A 57 -39.31 -17.28 14.30
C VAL A 57 -39.41 -17.38 12.78
N ASN A 58 -39.52 -16.22 12.12
CA ASN A 58 -39.73 -16.11 10.67
C ASN A 58 -38.50 -15.61 9.91
N SER A 59 -37.36 -15.45 10.59
CA SER A 59 -36.07 -15.04 10.01
C SER A 59 -34.98 -16.02 10.42
N ASN A 60 -33.96 -16.16 9.58
CA ASN A 60 -32.77 -16.99 9.83
C ASN A 60 -31.76 -16.36 10.82
N ARG A 61 -32.26 -15.44 11.64
CA ARG A 61 -31.58 -14.72 12.70
C ARG A 61 -32.58 -14.54 13.84
N TRP A 62 -32.13 -14.79 15.05
CA TRP A 62 -32.86 -14.54 16.28
C TRP A 62 -31.91 -14.04 17.38
N LYS A 63 -32.42 -13.36 18.38
CA LYS A 63 -31.65 -12.92 19.55
C LYS A 63 -32.53 -13.07 20.79
N PRO A 64 -32.06 -13.72 21.87
CA PRO A 64 -32.83 -13.79 23.10
C PRO A 64 -33.00 -12.39 23.69
N THR A 65 -34.10 -12.17 24.41
CA THR A 65 -34.24 -10.94 25.20
C THR A 65 -33.22 -10.94 26.35
N PRO A 66 -32.87 -9.76 26.90
CA PRO A 66 -32.00 -9.68 28.07
C PRO A 66 -32.49 -10.54 29.25
N GLU A 67 -33.81 -10.65 29.44
CA GLU A 67 -34.42 -11.49 30.48
C GLU A 67 -34.13 -12.98 30.23
N ILE A 68 -34.35 -13.46 29.01
CA ILE A 68 -34.07 -14.85 28.62
C ILE A 68 -32.59 -15.16 28.81
N TRP A 69 -31.71 -14.29 28.32
CA TRP A 69 -30.27 -14.48 28.40
C TRP A 69 -29.76 -14.50 29.85
N ASN A 70 -30.20 -13.55 30.68
CA ASN A 70 -29.81 -13.51 32.09
C ASN A 70 -30.35 -14.71 32.88
N ASN A 71 -31.57 -15.16 32.58
CA ASN A 71 -32.10 -16.39 33.18
C ASN A 71 -31.26 -17.61 32.79
N LEU A 72 -30.88 -17.70 31.52
CA LEU A 72 -30.04 -18.79 31.01
C LEU A 72 -28.66 -18.80 31.66
N LYS A 73 -27.99 -17.65 31.81
CA LYS A 73 -26.73 -17.52 32.55
C LYS A 73 -26.88 -18.00 34.01
N ARG A 74 -27.97 -17.61 34.68
CA ARG A 74 -28.26 -17.99 36.07
C ARG A 74 -28.53 -19.49 36.24
N VAL A 75 -29.24 -20.12 35.31
CA VAL A 75 -29.65 -21.53 35.40
C VAL A 75 -28.54 -22.47 34.95
N ALA A 76 -27.81 -22.12 33.89
CA ALA A 76 -26.76 -22.98 33.35
C ALA A 76 -25.58 -23.17 34.32
N LYS A 77 -25.16 -22.14 35.08
CA LYS A 77 -24.06 -22.24 36.07
C LYS A 77 -22.82 -22.99 35.55
N SER A 78 -22.33 -22.63 34.36
CA SER A 78 -21.22 -23.27 33.66
C SER A 78 -21.47 -24.71 33.14
N LYS A 79 -22.73 -25.14 33.08
CA LYS A 79 -23.15 -26.32 32.30
C LYS A 79 -23.32 -25.97 30.83
N ASN A 80 -23.35 -27.00 29.99
CA ASN A 80 -23.63 -26.89 28.56
C ASN A 80 -25.05 -26.36 28.33
N ILE A 81 -25.15 -25.42 27.40
CA ILE A 81 -26.39 -24.90 26.85
C ILE A 81 -26.48 -25.36 25.40
N GLU A 82 -27.49 -26.17 25.10
CA GLU A 82 -27.81 -26.56 23.74
C GLU A 82 -28.68 -25.47 23.10
N ILE A 83 -28.24 -24.95 21.96
CA ILE A 83 -29.03 -24.11 21.07
C ILE A 83 -29.43 -24.96 19.88
N ARG A 84 -30.71 -25.27 19.77
CA ARG A 84 -31.25 -26.06 18.67
C ARG A 84 -32.13 -25.19 17.77
N VAL A 85 -31.92 -25.31 16.47
CA VAL A 85 -32.75 -24.69 15.42
C VAL A 85 -33.36 -25.80 14.58
N ALA A 86 -34.67 -25.76 14.39
CA ALA A 86 -35.37 -26.73 13.56
C ALA A 86 -36.33 -26.06 12.58
N GLY A 87 -36.24 -26.43 11.30
CA GLY A 87 -37.08 -25.89 10.24
C GLY A 87 -38.50 -26.44 10.31
N ILE A 88 -39.49 -25.54 10.25
CA ILE A 88 -40.92 -25.86 10.23
C ILE A 88 -41.48 -25.54 8.85
N ASP A 89 -42.27 -26.46 8.30
CA ASP A 89 -43.13 -26.19 7.16
C ASP A 89 -44.58 -25.93 7.65
N PRO A 90 -45.07 -24.68 7.57
CA PRO A 90 -46.42 -24.35 7.99
C PRO A 90 -47.50 -25.02 7.11
N ASP A 91 -47.14 -25.40 5.87
CA ASP A 91 -48.06 -26.00 4.90
C ASP A 91 -48.24 -27.52 5.13
N GLU A 92 -47.34 -28.18 5.89
CA GLU A 92 -47.41 -29.61 6.26
C GLU A 92 -47.74 -29.82 7.77
N LYS A 93 -48.77 -29.14 8.30
CA LYS A 93 -49.19 -29.25 9.72
C LYS A 93 -48.06 -28.96 10.73
N ASN A 94 -47.16 -28.02 10.43
CA ASN A 94 -46.01 -27.67 11.28
C ASN A 94 -45.06 -28.85 11.55
N LYS A 95 -44.91 -29.77 10.59
CA LYS A 95 -43.97 -30.89 10.71
C LYS A 95 -42.52 -30.37 10.69
N LEU A 96 -41.69 -30.93 11.58
CA LEU A 96 -40.24 -30.68 11.60
C LEU A 96 -39.58 -31.30 10.36
N GLN A 97 -38.92 -30.47 9.56
CA GLN A 97 -38.30 -30.88 8.29
C GLN A 97 -36.81 -31.17 8.44
N SER A 98 -36.13 -30.44 9.34
CA SER A 98 -34.69 -30.54 9.57
C SER A 98 -34.34 -29.93 10.91
N GLY A 99 -33.19 -30.28 11.50
CA GLY A 99 -32.75 -29.72 12.76
C GLY A 99 -31.26 -29.85 12.98
N ILE A 100 -30.69 -28.85 13.64
CA ILE A 100 -29.27 -28.73 13.99
C ILE A 100 -29.15 -28.15 15.39
N SER A 101 -28.10 -28.52 16.11
CA SER A 101 -27.79 -27.98 17.45
C SER A 101 -26.32 -27.62 17.58
N VAL A 102 -26.03 -26.62 18.41
CA VAL A 102 -24.69 -26.28 18.90
C VAL A 102 -24.70 -26.18 20.42
N GLN A 103 -23.56 -26.44 21.04
CA GLN A 103 -23.35 -26.34 22.48
C GLN A 103 -22.53 -25.10 22.80
N ILE A 104 -22.93 -24.36 23.84
CA ILE A 104 -22.14 -23.24 24.37
C ILE A 104 -22.04 -23.35 25.89
N THR A 105 -21.10 -22.62 26.49
CA THR A 105 -21.01 -22.47 27.95
C THR A 105 -20.83 -21.01 28.35
N ILE A 106 -21.14 -20.72 29.61
CA ILE A 106 -20.86 -19.42 30.24
C ILE A 106 -19.68 -19.61 31.20
N SER A 107 -18.59 -18.91 30.94
CA SER A 107 -17.40 -18.93 31.78
C SER A 107 -17.64 -18.24 33.12
N LYS A 108 -16.94 -18.73 34.15
CA LYS A 108 -16.82 -18.03 35.44
C LYS A 108 -15.79 -16.89 35.37
N ASP A 109 -14.88 -16.94 34.40
CA ASP A 109 -13.80 -15.96 34.26
C ASP A 109 -14.36 -14.73 33.56
N SER A 110 -14.53 -13.64 34.29
CA SER A 110 -14.89 -12.35 33.69
C SER A 110 -13.71 -11.79 32.90
N VAL A 111 -13.98 -11.03 31.83
CA VAL A 111 -12.99 -10.25 31.11
C VAL A 111 -12.65 -8.96 31.88
N ASN A 112 -13.67 -8.26 32.38
CA ASN A 112 -13.59 -7.03 33.20
C ASN A 112 -12.57 -5.98 32.69
N SER A 113 -12.51 -5.77 31.39
CA SER A 113 -11.61 -4.78 30.79
C SER A 113 -12.20 -4.29 29.47
N PRO A 114 -12.26 -2.97 29.24
CA PRO A 114 -12.63 -2.44 27.94
C PRO A 114 -11.57 -2.74 26.88
N ILE A 115 -12.00 -2.71 25.62
CA ILE A 115 -11.12 -2.92 24.46
C ILE A 115 -11.00 -1.61 23.69
N PHE A 116 -9.76 -1.14 23.54
CA PHE A 116 -9.40 -0.04 22.65
C PHE A 116 -9.06 -0.59 21.27
N TYR A 117 -9.57 0.02 20.20
CA TYR A 117 -9.29 -0.42 18.84
C TYR A 117 -9.44 0.70 17.81
N ARG A 118 -8.87 0.51 16.63
CA ARG A 118 -8.96 1.45 15.49
C ARG A 118 -10.03 1.00 14.51
N ALA A 119 -10.94 1.91 14.12
CA ALA A 119 -12.01 1.68 13.16
C ALA A 119 -11.76 2.43 11.84
N VAL A 120 -11.39 1.69 10.79
CA VAL A 120 -10.85 2.21 9.52
C VAL A 120 -11.84 1.98 8.36
N PRO A 121 -12.17 2.97 7.51
CA PRO A 121 -13.00 2.72 6.34
C PRO A 121 -12.20 1.96 5.26
N LEU A 122 -12.89 1.24 4.38
CA LEU A 122 -12.27 0.49 3.28
C LEU A 122 -12.78 1.01 1.92
N PRO A 123 -11.99 0.87 0.83
CA PRO A 123 -10.64 0.30 0.77
C PRO A 123 -9.60 1.19 1.47
N PHE A 124 -8.46 0.62 1.87
CA PHE A 124 -7.45 1.36 2.64
C PHE A 124 -6.93 2.63 1.93
N LYS A 125 -6.87 2.63 0.59
CA LYS A 125 -6.58 3.81 -0.25
C LYS A 125 -7.53 5.01 0.01
N TYR A 126 -8.79 4.73 0.33
CA TYR A 126 -9.75 5.76 0.72
C TYR A 126 -9.42 6.30 2.13
N ALA A 127 -9.10 5.41 3.07
CA ALA A 127 -8.74 5.82 4.43
C ALA A 127 -7.50 6.73 4.47
N THR A 128 -6.48 6.45 3.65
CA THR A 128 -5.26 7.27 3.59
C THR A 128 -5.47 8.66 3.01
N SER A 129 -6.49 8.86 2.16
CA SER A 129 -6.87 10.19 1.65
C SER A 129 -7.89 10.91 2.54
N HIS A 130 -8.51 10.20 3.49
CA HIS A 130 -9.55 10.70 4.40
C HIS A 130 -9.20 10.33 5.85
N LEU A 131 -8.02 10.75 6.32
CA LEU A 131 -7.50 10.37 7.64
C LEU A 131 -8.44 10.77 8.79
N ASP A 132 -9.14 11.91 8.64
CA ASP A 132 -10.15 12.41 9.56
C ASP A 132 -11.32 11.46 9.76
N SER A 133 -11.57 10.60 8.77
CA SER A 133 -12.60 9.59 8.88
C SER A 133 -12.19 8.46 9.84
N ILE A 134 -10.91 8.18 10.09
CA ILE A 134 -10.48 7.09 10.99
C ILE A 134 -10.84 7.41 12.45
N LYS A 135 -11.32 6.41 13.18
CA LYS A 135 -11.72 6.57 14.59
C LYS A 135 -10.96 5.61 15.50
N TYR A 136 -10.71 6.04 16.73
CA TYR A 136 -10.22 5.17 17.81
C TYR A 136 -11.32 5.04 18.86
N MET A 137 -11.68 3.80 19.14
CA MET A 137 -12.89 3.44 19.85
C MET A 137 -12.52 2.71 21.14
N LEU A 138 -13.29 2.92 22.19
CA LEU A 138 -13.25 2.16 23.43
C LEU A 138 -14.60 1.50 23.63
N GLY A 139 -14.63 0.17 23.73
CA GLY A 139 -15.86 -0.59 23.97
C GLY A 139 -15.82 -1.39 25.26
N ASP A 140 -16.96 -1.47 25.92
CA ASP A 140 -17.20 -2.33 27.08
C ASP A 140 -17.89 -3.62 26.63
N ILE A 141 -17.32 -4.76 27.00
CA ILE A 141 -17.80 -6.10 26.61
C ILE A 141 -19.16 -6.42 27.23
N SER A 142 -19.50 -5.78 28.36
CA SER A 142 -20.78 -5.95 29.03
C SER A 142 -21.92 -5.11 28.43
N SER A 143 -21.58 -4.17 27.56
CA SER A 143 -22.51 -3.17 27.03
C SER A 143 -23.14 -3.59 25.70
N THR A 144 -24.41 -3.28 25.52
CA THR A 144 -25.12 -3.36 24.23
C THR A 144 -25.05 -2.05 23.42
N ALA A 145 -24.56 -0.98 24.03
CA ALA A 145 -24.31 0.28 23.33
C ALA A 145 -23.05 0.19 22.46
N ASN A 146 -23.06 0.92 21.34
CA ASN A 146 -21.89 1.03 20.48
C ASN A 146 -20.68 1.59 21.26
N PRO A 147 -19.45 1.15 20.92
CA PRO A 147 -18.22 1.70 21.49
C PRO A 147 -18.15 3.22 21.42
N LYS A 148 -17.58 3.81 22.46
CA LYS A 148 -17.37 5.25 22.59
C LYS A 148 -16.16 5.66 21.74
N PRO A 149 -16.28 6.66 20.83
CA PRO A 149 -15.10 7.21 20.17
C PRO A 149 -14.26 8.00 21.18
N LEU A 150 -12.99 7.62 21.33
CA LEU A 150 -12.02 8.38 22.13
C LEU A 150 -11.28 9.42 21.28
N LEU A 151 -10.94 9.10 20.03
CA LEU A 151 -10.26 10.01 19.10
C LEU A 151 -10.93 9.96 17.73
N GLU A 152 -11.23 11.14 17.18
CA GLU A 152 -11.84 11.34 15.87
C GLU A 152 -11.23 12.56 15.20
N ASN A 153 -11.33 12.65 13.87
CA ASN A 153 -10.84 13.77 13.08
C ASN A 153 -9.33 14.04 13.22
N LEU A 154 -8.54 13.01 13.52
CA LEU A 154 -7.08 13.12 13.55
C LEU A 154 -6.60 13.48 12.13
N PRO A 155 -5.91 14.61 11.92
CA PRO A 155 -5.57 15.09 10.59
C PRO A 155 -4.38 14.32 9.97
N VAL A 156 -3.63 13.60 10.79
CA VAL A 156 -2.46 12.80 10.40
C VAL A 156 -2.73 11.32 10.63
N CYS A 157 -1.85 10.46 10.09
CA CYS A 157 -2.00 9.03 10.30
C CYS A 157 -1.66 8.69 11.76
N GLY A 158 -2.52 7.90 12.38
CA GLY A 158 -2.20 7.19 13.61
C GLY A 158 -2.00 5.72 13.29
N ASN A 159 -0.81 5.20 13.59
CA ASN A 159 -0.41 3.87 13.16
C ASN A 159 -0.74 2.83 14.24
N CYS A 160 0.25 2.43 15.04
CA CYS A 160 0.09 1.47 16.12
C CYS A 160 0.01 2.15 17.48
N HIS A 161 -0.46 1.41 18.48
CA HIS A 161 -0.55 1.88 19.85
C HIS A 161 -0.26 0.73 20.82
N SER A 162 0.08 1.08 22.05
CA SER A 162 0.35 0.13 23.12
C SER A 162 0.01 0.73 24.48
N PHE A 163 -0.19 -0.15 25.46
CA PHE A 163 -0.51 0.21 26.83
C PHE A 163 0.43 -0.49 27.80
N SER A 164 0.69 0.13 28.96
CA SER A 164 1.24 -0.59 30.11
C SER A 164 0.22 -1.61 30.64
N PRO A 165 0.63 -2.74 31.23
CA PRO A 165 -0.29 -3.76 31.77
C PRO A 165 -1.28 -3.27 32.82
N ASP A 166 -0.94 -2.19 33.53
CA ASP A 166 -1.84 -1.54 34.50
C ASP A 166 -2.82 -0.55 33.84
N GLY A 167 -2.78 -0.40 32.51
CA GLY A 167 -3.65 0.46 31.73
C GLY A 167 -3.39 1.96 31.92
N LYS A 168 -2.35 2.36 32.67
CA LYS A 168 -2.13 3.78 33.04
C LYS A 168 -1.31 4.56 32.04
N GLN A 169 -0.51 3.91 31.21
CA GLN A 169 0.22 4.57 30.13
C GLN A 169 -0.32 4.15 28.79
N PHE A 170 -0.48 5.13 27.91
CA PHE A 170 -0.91 5.02 26.53
C PHE A 170 0.19 5.59 25.66
N ALA A 171 0.59 4.83 24.64
CA ALA A 171 1.59 5.30 23.68
C ALA A 171 1.17 4.93 22.26
N MET A 172 1.51 5.79 21.30
CA MET A 172 0.97 5.69 19.94
C MET A 172 1.92 6.28 18.91
N ASP A 173 2.13 5.54 17.81
CA ASP A 173 2.79 6.04 16.60
C ASP A 173 1.86 7.01 15.88
N VAL A 174 2.30 8.25 15.66
CA VAL A 174 1.51 9.32 15.06
C VAL A 174 2.41 10.11 14.12
N ASP A 175 1.99 10.35 12.89
CA ASP A 175 2.75 11.12 11.89
C ASP A 175 2.69 12.65 12.18
N ALA A 176 3.08 13.06 13.39
CA ALA A 176 3.02 14.43 13.89
C ALA A 176 4.30 15.23 13.60
N PHE A 177 4.17 16.55 13.52
CA PHE A 177 5.25 17.52 13.28
C PHE A 177 6.04 17.30 11.98
N GLY A 178 5.43 16.66 10.98
CA GLY A 178 6.10 16.32 9.72
C GLY A 178 7.04 15.14 9.79
N ASP A 179 7.01 14.44 10.91
CA ASP A 179 7.82 13.27 11.14
C ASP A 179 6.96 12.03 11.31
N LYS A 180 7.17 11.06 10.42
CA LYS A 180 6.52 9.74 10.52
C LYS A 180 7.09 8.90 11.66
N GLY A 181 8.29 9.25 12.14
CA GLY A 181 8.91 8.67 13.33
C GLY A 181 8.45 9.30 14.65
N SER A 182 7.39 10.12 14.65
CA SER A 182 6.88 10.73 15.87
C SER A 182 6.05 9.75 16.71
N TYR A 183 6.25 9.79 18.03
CA TYR A 183 5.67 8.84 18.97
C TYR A 183 5.15 9.54 20.21
N LEU A 184 3.85 9.41 20.46
CA LEU A 184 3.18 9.94 21.65
C LEU A 184 3.40 9.00 22.84
N ILE A 185 3.73 9.57 24.00
CA ILE A 185 3.71 8.88 25.29
C ILE A 185 2.89 9.71 26.28
N ALA A 186 1.77 9.16 26.76
CA ALA A 186 0.85 9.85 27.66
C ALA A 186 0.35 8.94 28.78
N ASN A 187 -0.15 9.55 29.86
CA ASN A 187 -0.90 8.82 30.87
C ASN A 187 -2.37 8.73 30.45
N VAL A 188 -3.01 7.61 30.74
CA VAL A 188 -4.46 7.44 30.61
C VAL A 188 -5.13 8.20 31.75
N GLU A 189 -5.90 9.20 31.36
CA GLU A 189 -6.67 10.07 32.24
C GLU A 189 -8.04 10.33 31.61
N LYS A 190 -8.95 11.00 32.34
CA LYS A 190 -10.31 11.25 31.84
C LYS A 190 -10.33 11.95 30.48
N LYS A 191 -9.40 12.88 30.25
CA LYS A 191 -9.19 13.55 28.97
C LYS A 191 -7.70 13.57 28.66
N VAL A 192 -7.24 12.67 27.80
CA VAL A 192 -5.86 12.61 27.38
C VAL A 192 -5.61 13.71 26.35
N GLU A 193 -4.65 14.58 26.58
CA GLU A 193 -4.24 15.59 25.60
C GLU A 193 -2.97 15.15 24.86
N MET A 194 -3.00 15.19 23.53
CA MET A 194 -1.84 14.96 22.66
C MET A 194 -1.11 16.29 22.47
N SER A 195 -0.41 16.74 23.52
CA SER A 195 0.34 18.00 23.52
C SER A 195 1.79 17.78 23.04
N PRO A 196 2.42 18.76 22.36
CA PRO A 196 3.75 18.58 21.75
C PRO A 196 4.84 18.04 22.67
N GLU A 197 4.85 18.42 23.95
CA GLU A 197 5.82 17.97 24.94
C GLU A 197 5.71 16.48 25.32
N LYS A 198 4.62 15.81 24.91
CA LYS A 198 4.41 14.37 25.12
C LYS A 198 4.90 13.52 23.94
N PHE A 199 5.40 14.15 22.88
CA PHE A 199 5.95 13.44 21.74
C PHE A 199 7.48 13.33 21.84
N ILE A 200 7.97 12.19 21.39
CA ILE A 200 9.37 11.99 21.02
C ILE A 200 9.42 11.77 19.50
N THR A 201 10.62 11.92 18.92
CA THR A 201 10.86 11.57 17.52
C THR A 201 12.01 10.57 17.43
N TRP A 202 11.78 9.49 16.68
CA TRP A 202 12.81 8.54 16.33
C TRP A 202 13.74 9.02 15.21
N SER A 203 13.37 10.09 14.50
CA SER A 203 14.22 10.71 13.47
C SER A 203 15.43 11.39 14.11
N ASP A 204 15.28 11.98 15.31
CA ASP A 204 16.39 12.58 16.08
C ASP A 204 17.48 11.58 16.43
N PHE A 205 17.11 10.31 16.65
CA PHE A 205 18.08 9.27 17.01
C PHE A 205 19.10 8.99 15.90
N GLN A 206 18.69 9.07 14.63
CA GLN A 206 19.49 8.65 13.48
C GLN A 206 19.79 9.79 12.50
N GLU A 207 19.34 11.00 12.81
CA GLU A 207 19.44 12.23 11.99
C GLU A 207 18.91 12.06 10.56
N LYS A 208 17.92 11.16 10.38
CA LYS A 208 17.36 10.76 9.07
C LYS A 208 15.91 10.34 9.24
N SER A 209 15.15 10.42 8.15
CA SER A 209 13.76 9.97 8.10
C SER A 209 13.60 8.48 8.41
N THR A 210 12.59 8.16 9.21
CA THR A 210 12.20 6.81 9.63
C THR A 210 10.69 6.73 9.74
N MET A 211 10.13 5.54 9.61
CA MET A 211 8.70 5.33 9.88
C MET A 211 8.43 4.88 11.31
N ALA A 212 9.47 4.46 12.05
CA ALA A 212 9.38 3.89 13.38
C ALA A 212 8.27 2.83 13.49
N LEU A 213 8.52 1.64 12.95
CA LEU A 213 7.47 0.66 12.75
C LEU A 213 7.16 -0.12 14.04
N LEU A 214 5.87 -0.11 14.41
CA LEU A 214 5.26 -0.97 15.42
C LEU A 214 5.84 -0.74 16.84
N SER A 215 5.92 0.52 17.26
CA SER A 215 6.54 0.87 18.53
C SER A 215 5.72 0.36 19.74
N GLN A 216 6.41 -0.06 20.80
CA GLN A 216 5.77 -0.60 22.01
C GLN A 216 6.41 -0.09 23.30
N ILE A 217 5.58 0.44 24.20
CA ILE A 217 5.97 0.78 25.57
C ILE A 217 6.17 -0.47 26.43
N SER A 218 7.17 -0.45 27.30
CA SER A 218 7.52 -1.54 28.20
C SER A 218 6.51 -1.71 29.35
N PRO A 219 6.38 -2.92 29.92
CA PRO A 219 5.51 -3.20 31.05
C PRO A 219 5.66 -2.26 32.25
N ASN A 220 6.89 -1.81 32.54
CA ASN A 220 7.16 -0.90 33.65
C ASN A 220 7.10 0.59 33.26
N GLY A 221 6.76 0.90 32.00
CA GLY A 221 6.62 2.26 31.51
C GLY A 221 7.91 3.07 31.40
N LYS A 222 9.09 2.44 31.49
CA LYS A 222 10.39 3.13 31.44
C LYS A 222 11.02 3.17 30.06
N TYR A 223 10.62 2.25 29.19
CA TYR A 223 11.26 2.04 27.89
C TYR A 223 10.25 1.97 26.76
N VAL A 224 10.70 2.33 25.55
CA VAL A 224 9.97 2.10 24.31
C VAL A 224 10.88 1.35 23.34
N LEU A 225 10.36 0.33 22.66
CA LEU A 225 11.03 -0.31 21.53
C LEU A 225 10.36 0.11 20.21
N SER A 226 11.16 0.26 19.16
CA SER A 226 10.65 0.47 17.81
C SER A 226 11.59 -0.14 16.76
N THR A 227 11.05 -0.36 15.55
CA THR A 227 11.83 -0.76 14.37
C THR A 227 12.32 0.50 13.65
N LEU A 228 13.62 0.75 13.67
CA LEU A 228 14.27 1.92 13.05
C LEU A 228 15.25 1.49 11.95
N ASP A 229 15.96 2.45 11.33
CA ASP A 229 16.79 2.22 10.14
C ASP A 229 16.02 1.42 9.06
N ASP A 230 14.77 1.79 8.88
CA ASP A 230 13.74 0.95 8.32
C ASP A 230 13.43 1.26 6.85
N ASN A 231 12.89 0.25 6.18
CA ASN A 231 12.21 0.33 4.90
C ASN A 231 11.12 -0.74 4.86
N GLU A 232 9.98 -0.41 4.28
CA GLU A 232 8.82 -1.28 4.17
C GLU A 232 8.32 -1.38 2.74
N ILE A 233 7.65 -2.49 2.45
CA ILE A 233 6.70 -2.57 1.34
C ILE A 233 5.34 -2.17 1.91
N PHE A 234 4.77 -1.08 1.39
CA PHE A 234 3.45 -0.60 1.76
C PHE A 234 2.66 -0.28 0.49
N GLU A 235 1.74 -1.17 0.13
CA GLU A 235 0.99 -1.08 -1.11
C GLU A 235 -0.51 -1.12 -0.85
N SER A 236 -1.22 -0.12 -1.38
CA SER A 236 -2.68 -0.08 -1.36
C SER A 236 -3.22 -0.89 -2.54
N ARG A 237 -4.26 -1.68 -2.31
CA ARG A 237 -4.94 -2.47 -3.35
C ARG A 237 -6.40 -2.03 -3.46
N ASP A 238 -6.94 -2.06 -4.67
CA ASP A 238 -8.30 -1.57 -4.92
C ASP A 238 -9.40 -2.52 -4.38
N HIS A 239 -9.08 -3.81 -4.16
CA HIS A 239 -10.04 -4.77 -3.63
C HIS A 239 -10.23 -4.60 -2.11
N PRO A 240 -11.45 -4.33 -1.61
CA PRO A 240 -11.68 -3.97 -0.21
C PRO A 240 -11.30 -5.08 0.79
N GLU A 241 -11.45 -6.36 0.40
CA GLU A 241 -11.20 -7.50 1.29
C GLU A 241 -9.75 -7.57 1.77
N TYR A 242 -8.78 -7.31 0.88
CA TYR A 242 -7.35 -7.30 1.16
C TYR A 242 -6.72 -6.07 0.51
N SER A 243 -7.16 -4.89 0.97
CA SER A 243 -6.85 -3.59 0.37
C SER A 243 -5.47 -3.02 0.72
N GLN A 244 -4.63 -3.79 1.42
CA GLN A 244 -3.29 -3.38 1.83
C GLN A 244 -2.34 -4.59 1.87
N LEU A 245 -1.11 -4.40 1.38
CA LEU A 245 0.04 -5.26 1.65
C LEU A 245 1.05 -4.44 2.45
N PHE A 246 1.45 -4.92 3.62
CA PHE A 246 2.43 -4.22 4.46
C PHE A 246 3.37 -5.20 5.16
N PHE A 247 4.67 -4.99 5.01
CA PHE A 247 5.70 -5.65 5.81
C PHE A 247 7.04 -4.91 5.72
N PRO A 248 7.84 -4.88 6.81
CA PRO A 248 9.18 -4.31 6.78
C PRO A 248 10.14 -5.23 6.02
N ILE A 249 11.02 -4.64 5.20
CA ILE A 249 12.08 -5.35 4.46
C ILE A 249 13.48 -5.02 4.96
N LYS A 250 13.61 -3.97 5.77
CA LYS A 250 14.82 -3.57 6.48
C LYS A 250 14.42 -2.90 7.80
N GLY A 251 15.23 -3.07 8.84
CA GLY A 251 15.07 -2.35 10.10
C GLY A 251 15.72 -3.09 11.27
N ILE A 252 16.18 -2.32 12.25
CA ILE A 252 16.74 -2.82 13.51
C ILE A 252 15.84 -2.45 14.68
N LEU A 253 15.94 -3.17 15.80
CA LEU A 253 15.28 -2.72 17.02
C LEU A 253 16.13 -1.68 17.74
N ALA A 254 15.50 -0.57 18.11
CA ALA A 254 16.07 0.46 18.96
C ALA A 254 15.21 0.67 20.21
N LEU A 255 15.85 1.18 21.25
CA LEU A 255 15.30 1.45 22.56
C LEU A 255 15.34 2.95 22.83
N TYR A 256 14.26 3.48 23.39
CA TYR A 256 14.24 4.77 24.06
C TYR A 256 14.06 4.58 25.56
N ASP A 257 14.95 5.17 26.36
CA ASP A 257 14.83 5.28 27.82
C ASP A 257 14.14 6.59 28.16
N ILE A 258 12.91 6.51 28.69
CA ILE A 258 12.04 7.67 28.92
C ILE A 258 12.60 8.59 30.00
N GLU A 259 13.21 8.02 31.06
CA GLU A 259 13.75 8.79 32.18
C GLU A 259 15.02 9.53 31.75
N LYS A 260 15.90 8.85 31.00
CA LYS A 260 17.16 9.43 30.54
C LYS A 260 17.05 10.27 29.28
N LYS A 261 15.95 10.11 28.54
CA LYS A 261 15.74 10.68 27.20
C LYS A 261 16.84 10.26 26.22
N GLU A 262 17.24 8.99 26.29
CA GLU A 262 18.33 8.44 25.50
C GLU A 262 17.82 7.35 24.55
N PHE A 263 18.36 7.36 23.34
CA PHE A 263 18.09 6.35 22.33
C PHE A 263 19.31 5.46 22.12
N LYS A 264 19.10 4.16 21.92
CA LYS A 264 20.17 3.22 21.57
C LYS A 264 19.66 2.06 20.74
N ALA A 265 20.48 1.59 19.80
CA ALA A 265 20.25 0.31 19.15
C ALA A 265 20.25 -0.82 20.19
N LEU A 266 19.31 -1.76 20.09
CA LEU A 266 19.25 -2.88 21.00
C LEU A 266 20.21 -3.98 20.53
N ARG A 267 21.37 -4.08 21.21
CA ARG A 267 22.40 -5.06 20.87
C ARG A 267 21.83 -6.49 20.78
N GLY A 268 22.11 -7.15 19.68
CA GLY A 268 21.56 -8.49 19.36
C GLY A 268 20.29 -8.44 18.51
N ALA A 269 19.65 -7.29 18.43
CA ALA A 269 18.56 -6.99 17.51
C ALA A 269 18.91 -5.81 16.55
N ASP A 270 20.20 -5.53 16.38
CA ASP A 270 20.78 -4.41 15.63
C ASP A 270 21.58 -4.83 14.38
N ASP A 271 21.52 -6.12 14.01
CA ASP A 271 22.17 -6.62 12.81
C ASP A 271 21.42 -6.22 11.52
N THR A 272 22.02 -5.29 10.77
CA THR A 272 21.47 -4.74 9.52
C THR A 272 21.39 -5.72 8.34
N MET A 273 21.97 -6.92 8.47
CA MET A 273 21.76 -8.04 7.53
C MET A 273 20.35 -8.63 7.65
N PHE A 274 19.68 -8.36 8.75
CA PHE A 274 18.31 -8.78 9.03
C PHE A 274 17.39 -7.57 9.14
N VAL A 275 16.11 -7.83 8.93
CA VAL A 275 15.02 -6.96 9.35
C VAL A 275 14.44 -7.52 10.63
N GLN A 276 14.29 -6.67 11.63
CA GLN A 276 13.85 -7.00 12.99
C GLN A 276 12.62 -6.15 13.27
N SER A 277 11.48 -6.75 13.60
CA SER A 277 10.25 -6.00 13.81
C SER A 277 9.26 -6.71 14.72
N ASN A 278 8.05 -6.16 14.88
CA ASN A 278 6.98 -6.71 15.72
C ASN A 278 7.47 -7.04 17.14
N SER A 279 8.28 -6.16 17.75
CA SER A 279 8.84 -6.42 19.06
C SER A 279 7.74 -6.49 20.13
N HIS A 280 7.90 -7.41 21.07
CA HIS A 280 7.01 -7.57 22.21
C HIS A 280 7.78 -7.80 23.51
N TRP A 281 7.43 -7.05 24.54
CA TRP A 281 7.96 -7.24 25.88
C TRP A 281 7.32 -8.44 26.57
N ALA A 282 8.13 -9.29 27.21
CA ALA A 282 7.63 -10.22 28.21
C ALA A 282 7.12 -9.46 29.45
N PRO A 283 6.12 -9.99 30.19
CA PRO A 283 5.59 -9.35 31.39
C PRO A 283 6.64 -9.08 32.48
N ASP A 284 7.73 -9.86 32.50
CA ASP A 284 8.83 -9.74 33.45
C ASP A 284 9.77 -8.53 33.18
N ASN A 285 9.57 -7.84 32.06
CA ASN A 285 10.39 -6.72 31.59
C ASN A 285 11.87 -7.07 31.36
N LYS A 286 12.19 -8.36 31.19
CA LYS A 286 13.56 -8.88 31.01
C LYS A 286 13.79 -9.56 29.68
N THR A 287 12.72 -10.00 29.01
CA THR A 287 12.82 -10.71 27.72
C THR A 287 12.08 -9.94 26.63
N ILE A 288 12.69 -9.82 25.45
CA ILE A 288 12.10 -9.26 24.24
C ILE A 288 11.88 -10.38 23.23
N TYR A 289 10.69 -10.42 22.65
CA TYR A 289 10.35 -11.27 21.51
C TYR A 289 10.23 -10.40 20.26
N PHE A 290 10.61 -10.89 19.09
CA PHE A 290 10.48 -10.13 17.84
C PHE A 290 10.49 -11.03 16.61
N ALA A 291 9.98 -10.52 15.49
CA ALA A 291 10.05 -11.15 14.19
C ALA A 291 11.36 -10.77 13.48
N ARG A 292 11.99 -11.74 12.80
CA ARG A 292 13.24 -11.55 12.06
C ARG A 292 13.18 -12.18 10.68
N SER A 293 13.65 -11.47 9.66
CA SER A 293 13.91 -12.03 8.33
C SER A 293 15.21 -11.49 7.75
N LYS A 294 15.69 -12.09 6.66
CA LYS A 294 16.84 -11.53 5.92
C LYS A 294 16.43 -10.19 5.31
N ALA A 295 17.19 -9.13 5.57
CA ALA A 295 16.87 -7.81 5.04
C ALA A 295 17.15 -7.73 3.54
N ILE A 296 16.29 -6.99 2.83
CA ILE A 296 16.59 -6.46 1.50
C ILE A 296 17.35 -5.16 1.70
N GLN A 297 18.59 -5.13 1.22
CA GLN A 297 19.45 -3.97 1.41
C GLN A 297 18.98 -2.81 0.52
N ARG A 298 19.18 -1.56 0.98
CA ARG A 298 18.80 -0.35 0.23
C ARG A 298 19.30 -0.33 -1.22
N LYS A 299 20.52 -0.82 -1.43
CA LYS A 299 21.13 -0.97 -2.77
C LYS A 299 20.35 -1.89 -3.70
N GLU A 300 19.73 -2.92 -3.14
CA GLU A 300 18.86 -3.90 -3.81
C GLU A 300 17.44 -3.35 -3.98
N SER A 301 16.87 -2.71 -2.95
CA SER A 301 15.50 -2.20 -2.98
C SER A 301 15.33 -0.93 -3.81
N GLY A 302 16.39 -0.15 -4.06
CA GLY A 302 16.27 1.17 -4.70
C GLY A 302 15.72 2.26 -3.77
N MET A 303 15.63 1.98 -2.46
CA MET A 303 15.11 2.88 -1.43
C MET A 303 16.24 3.56 -0.65
N THR A 304 15.97 4.77 -0.15
CA THR A 304 16.81 5.48 0.84
C THR A 304 16.34 5.15 2.26
N PHE A 305 16.43 6.06 3.22
CA PHE A 305 15.89 5.87 4.58
C PHE A 305 14.39 6.17 4.59
N GLY A 306 13.61 5.44 5.41
CA GLY A 306 12.15 5.55 5.44
C GLY A 306 11.52 5.22 4.09
N THR A 307 10.64 6.10 3.59
CA THR A 307 9.91 5.89 2.32
C THR A 307 10.60 6.46 1.08
N GLY A 308 11.81 7.00 1.20
CA GLY A 308 12.49 7.62 0.06
C GLY A 308 12.93 6.62 -1.00
N ILE A 309 12.86 7.00 -2.29
CA ILE A 309 13.23 6.15 -3.43
C ILE A 309 14.28 6.90 -4.25
N TYR A 310 15.46 6.30 -4.44
CA TYR A 310 16.51 6.86 -5.30
C TYR A 310 16.63 6.14 -6.64
N ASP A 311 16.07 4.93 -6.77
CA ASP A 311 16.01 4.14 -8.00
C ASP A 311 14.62 3.52 -8.15
N ILE A 312 13.77 4.23 -8.90
CA ILE A 312 12.37 3.84 -9.10
C ILE A 312 12.23 2.49 -9.80
N ASN A 313 13.13 2.16 -10.73
CA ASN A 313 13.04 0.91 -11.49
C ASN A 313 13.37 -0.29 -10.60
N LYS A 314 14.40 -0.18 -9.74
CA LYS A 314 14.69 -1.22 -8.75
C LYS A 314 13.58 -1.38 -7.73
N PHE A 315 13.07 -0.26 -7.21
CA PHE A 315 11.96 -0.29 -6.28
C PHE A 315 10.74 -0.97 -6.89
N GLN A 316 10.36 -0.58 -8.11
CA GLN A 316 9.25 -1.20 -8.84
C GLN A 316 9.51 -2.69 -9.09
N ALA A 317 10.73 -3.08 -9.48
CA ALA A 317 11.06 -4.49 -9.69
C ALA A 317 10.94 -5.34 -8.40
N VAL A 318 11.44 -4.84 -7.27
CA VAL A 318 11.33 -5.50 -5.97
C VAL A 318 9.88 -5.55 -5.51
N ARG A 319 9.18 -4.43 -5.53
CA ARG A 319 7.75 -4.32 -5.19
C ARG A 319 6.90 -5.28 -6.03
N ASP A 320 7.05 -5.23 -7.35
CA ASP A 320 6.26 -6.06 -8.27
C ASP A 320 6.56 -7.55 -8.10
N SER A 321 7.78 -7.92 -7.67
CA SER A 321 8.11 -9.32 -7.37
C SER A 321 7.25 -9.89 -6.23
N PHE A 322 6.89 -9.06 -5.25
CA PHE A 322 5.99 -9.42 -4.17
C PHE A 322 4.52 -9.40 -4.61
N LEU A 323 4.10 -8.35 -5.31
CA LEU A 323 2.71 -8.22 -5.78
C LEU A 323 2.30 -9.33 -6.76
N LYS A 324 3.24 -9.82 -7.57
CA LYS A 324 3.02 -10.93 -8.51
C LYS A 324 3.26 -12.31 -7.90
N GLY A 325 3.50 -12.40 -6.57
CA GLY A 325 3.72 -13.66 -5.85
C GLY A 325 5.00 -14.41 -6.25
N LYS A 326 6.00 -13.72 -6.83
CA LYS A 326 7.24 -14.34 -7.31
C LYS A 326 8.34 -14.43 -6.24
N LYS A 327 8.25 -13.63 -5.18
CA LYS A 327 9.26 -13.55 -4.12
C LYS A 327 8.62 -13.82 -2.76
N HIS A 328 9.07 -14.87 -2.09
CA HIS A 328 8.67 -15.21 -0.72
C HIS A 328 9.39 -14.31 0.29
N PHE A 329 8.72 -13.97 1.39
CA PHE A 329 9.31 -13.19 2.48
C PHE A 329 8.75 -13.64 3.82
N LYS A 330 9.55 -14.40 4.57
CA LYS A 330 9.09 -15.13 5.76
C LYS A 330 9.84 -14.69 7.00
N PHE A 331 9.13 -14.55 8.11
CA PHE A 331 9.69 -14.13 9.39
C PHE A 331 9.79 -15.30 10.39
N ASP A 332 10.91 -15.36 11.09
CA ASP A 332 11.16 -16.22 12.25
C ASP A 332 10.89 -15.44 13.55
N LEU A 333 10.34 -16.08 14.59
CA LEU A 333 10.25 -15.47 15.91
C LEU A 333 11.50 -15.72 16.75
N MET A 334 12.09 -14.65 17.25
CA MET A 334 13.29 -14.65 18.06
C MET A 334 12.96 -14.23 19.50
N LYS A 335 13.77 -14.68 20.46
CA LYS A 335 13.79 -14.16 21.84
C LYS A 335 15.18 -13.61 22.18
N LEU A 336 15.23 -12.61 23.05
CA LEU A 336 16.44 -11.90 23.45
C LEU A 336 16.34 -11.42 24.89
N ALA A 337 17.41 -11.58 25.67
CA ALA A 337 17.51 -10.97 27.00
C ALA A 337 17.73 -9.45 26.87
N PHE A 338 16.88 -8.66 27.53
CA PHE A 338 16.93 -7.20 27.50
C PHE A 338 18.13 -6.64 28.26
N ASN A 339 18.48 -7.22 29.41
CA ASN A 339 19.63 -6.84 30.25
C ASN A 339 19.71 -5.33 30.52
N ASN A 340 18.59 -4.70 30.93
CA ASN A 340 18.49 -3.24 31.15
C ASN A 340 18.93 -2.42 29.91
N GLY A 341 18.59 -2.93 28.73
CA GLY A 341 18.93 -2.36 27.43
C GLY A 341 20.38 -2.57 27.00
N ALA A 342 21.17 -3.39 27.69
CA ALA A 342 22.47 -3.84 27.17
C ALA A 342 22.31 -4.87 26.04
N GLY A 343 21.12 -5.46 25.91
CA GLY A 343 20.83 -6.50 24.92
C GLY A 343 21.52 -7.83 25.25
N GLY A 344 21.47 -8.75 24.30
CA GLY A 344 21.93 -10.13 24.50
C GLY A 344 22.18 -10.85 23.18
N LYS A 345 22.27 -12.18 23.23
CA LYS A 345 22.30 -13.00 22.01
C LYS A 345 20.86 -13.37 21.62
N PRO A 346 20.43 -13.13 20.36
CA PRO A 346 19.11 -13.55 19.91
C PRO A 346 19.07 -15.07 19.71
N GLU A 347 17.96 -15.68 20.10
CA GLU A 347 17.73 -17.12 19.99
C GLU A 347 16.46 -17.40 19.19
N TYR A 348 16.53 -18.37 18.29
CA TYR A 348 15.35 -18.86 17.58
C TYR A 348 14.38 -19.52 18.54
N ILE A 349 13.07 -19.36 18.30
CA ILE A 349 12.03 -20.02 19.08
C ILE A 349 11.62 -21.30 18.33
N PRO A 350 11.88 -22.49 18.89
CA PRO A 350 11.55 -23.75 18.24
C PRO A 350 10.06 -23.83 17.84
N GLY A 351 9.78 -24.23 16.59
CA GLY A 351 8.44 -24.35 16.04
C GLY A 351 7.80 -23.05 15.54
N ALA A 352 8.26 -21.89 16.03
CA ALA A 352 7.89 -20.56 15.53
C ALA A 352 9.03 -19.89 14.73
N SER A 353 10.05 -20.67 14.38
CA SER A 353 11.22 -20.29 13.59
C SER A 353 11.65 -21.46 12.71
N GLN A 354 12.25 -21.15 11.56
CA GLN A 354 12.84 -22.11 10.63
C GLN A 354 11.84 -23.20 10.20
N ASN A 355 10.55 -22.86 10.16
CA ASN A 355 9.44 -23.75 9.83
C ASN A 355 8.89 -23.54 8.41
N ASP A 356 9.61 -22.78 7.58
CA ASP A 356 9.21 -22.38 6.23
C ASP A 356 7.84 -21.65 6.16
N LYS A 357 7.48 -20.97 7.25
CA LYS A 357 6.31 -20.08 7.33
C LYS A 357 6.74 -18.71 7.82
N SER A 358 5.87 -17.73 7.62
CA SER A 358 6.05 -16.40 8.18
C SER A 358 5.31 -16.29 9.52
N ASN A 359 6.05 -16.01 10.60
CA ASN A 359 5.56 -15.94 11.97
C ASN A 359 5.76 -14.51 12.51
N TYR A 360 4.72 -13.89 13.05
CA TYR A 360 4.74 -12.48 13.44
C TYR A 360 3.75 -12.15 14.58
N PHE A 361 3.87 -10.95 15.15
CA PHE A 361 3.10 -10.48 16.31
C PHE A 361 3.09 -11.44 17.51
N PRO A 362 4.26 -11.75 18.12
CA PRO A 362 4.27 -12.48 19.38
C PRO A 362 3.57 -11.66 20.47
N LYS A 363 2.66 -12.28 21.23
CA LYS A 363 2.01 -11.72 22.41
C LYS A 363 2.07 -12.72 23.56
N ILE A 364 2.61 -12.30 24.69
CA ILE A 364 2.79 -13.17 25.87
C ILE A 364 1.64 -12.95 26.86
N SER A 365 1.12 -14.02 27.44
CA SER A 365 0.11 -13.94 28.49
C SER A 365 0.64 -13.19 29.72
N PRO A 366 -0.20 -12.49 30.50
CA PRO A 366 0.24 -11.72 31.67
C PRO A 366 1.01 -12.53 32.72
N ASP A 367 0.72 -13.83 32.84
CA ASP A 367 1.44 -14.77 33.72
C ASP A 367 2.76 -15.31 33.13
N GLY A 368 3.09 -14.91 31.90
CA GLY A 368 4.31 -15.27 31.20
C GLY A 368 4.32 -16.68 30.60
N ARG A 369 3.26 -17.49 30.77
CA ARG A 369 3.27 -18.92 30.42
C ARG A 369 3.02 -19.21 28.94
N TRP A 370 2.23 -18.39 28.26
CA TRP A 370 1.75 -18.68 26.90
C TRP A 370 2.16 -17.58 25.92
N MET A 371 2.63 -17.99 24.74
CA MET A 371 2.84 -17.12 23.59
C MET A 371 1.75 -17.40 22.56
N ILE A 372 1.14 -16.34 22.04
CA ILE A 372 0.30 -16.39 20.84
C ILE A 372 0.96 -15.57 19.73
N PHE A 373 0.95 -16.10 18.51
CA PHE A 373 1.45 -15.41 17.33
C PHE A 373 0.62 -15.72 16.09
N CYS A 374 0.76 -14.88 15.07
CA CYS A 374 0.19 -15.12 13.75
C CYS A 374 1.17 -15.91 12.88
N GLN A 375 0.65 -16.84 12.08
CA GLN A 375 1.42 -17.55 11.05
C GLN A 375 0.68 -17.54 9.71
N ALA A 376 1.43 -17.29 8.63
CA ALA A 376 0.98 -17.34 7.24
C ALA A 376 2.07 -17.96 6.35
N GLU A 377 1.76 -18.25 5.09
CA GLU A 377 2.73 -18.70 4.08
C GLU A 377 3.84 -17.67 3.88
N ASP A 378 3.47 -16.40 3.70
CA ASP A 378 4.37 -15.30 3.40
C ASP A 378 3.92 -13.98 4.05
N TYR A 379 4.84 -13.02 4.10
CA TYR A 379 4.63 -11.65 4.53
C TYR A 379 4.12 -11.56 5.97
N MET A 380 3.48 -10.46 6.31
CA MET A 380 2.73 -10.32 7.56
C MET A 380 1.51 -9.44 7.30
N LEU A 381 0.64 -9.33 8.31
CA LEU A 381 -0.52 -8.43 8.35
C LEU A 381 -1.58 -8.71 7.28
N LEU A 382 -2.85 -8.86 7.69
CA LEU A 382 -3.98 -9.02 6.76
C LEU A 382 -3.80 -10.17 5.74
N GLN A 383 -3.00 -11.20 6.03
CA GLN A 383 -2.83 -12.31 5.08
C GLN A 383 -4.07 -13.23 5.10
N PRO A 384 -4.61 -13.65 3.95
CA PRO A 384 -5.85 -14.43 3.88
C PRO A 384 -5.80 -15.76 4.64
N ASP A 385 -4.63 -16.38 4.62
CA ASP A 385 -4.29 -17.66 5.23
C ASP A 385 -3.78 -17.52 6.68
N SER A 386 -3.67 -16.30 7.20
CA SER A 386 -3.15 -16.05 8.55
C SER A 386 -4.00 -16.74 9.62
N LYS A 387 -3.33 -17.51 10.48
CA LYS A 387 -3.92 -18.20 11.65
C LYS A 387 -3.18 -17.84 12.94
N LEU A 388 -3.89 -17.86 14.05
CA LEU A 388 -3.33 -17.76 15.39
C LEU A 388 -2.81 -19.13 15.85
N TYR A 389 -1.60 -19.13 16.41
CA TYR A 389 -0.96 -20.26 17.04
C TYR A 389 -0.64 -19.94 18.50
N ILE A 390 -0.68 -20.95 19.35
CA ILE A 390 -0.33 -20.84 20.77
C ILE A 390 0.72 -21.89 21.16
N MET A 391 1.66 -21.50 22.03
CA MET A 391 2.70 -22.37 22.58
C MET A 391 3.11 -21.94 23.99
N PRO A 392 3.65 -22.83 24.83
CA PRO A 392 4.26 -22.43 26.09
C PRO A 392 5.59 -21.71 25.84
N THR A 393 5.88 -20.67 26.64
CA THR A 393 7.07 -19.81 26.48
C THR A 393 8.38 -20.48 26.88
N ASP A 394 8.32 -21.53 27.70
CA ASP A 394 9.47 -22.32 28.15
C ASP A 394 9.98 -23.30 27.08
N GLY A 395 9.26 -23.45 25.96
CA GLY A 395 9.61 -24.36 24.87
C GLY A 395 9.32 -25.83 25.17
N SER A 396 8.51 -26.13 26.21
CA SER A 396 8.11 -27.50 26.57
C SER A 396 7.26 -28.21 25.52
N ALA A 397 6.61 -27.46 24.61
CA ALA A 397 5.83 -28.00 23.51
C ALA A 397 5.96 -27.14 22.24
N VAL A 398 5.70 -27.77 21.08
CA VAL A 398 5.62 -27.07 19.78
C VAL A 398 4.31 -26.28 19.67
N PRO A 399 4.25 -25.24 18.81
CA PRO A 399 3.02 -24.49 18.59
C PRO A 399 1.87 -25.34 18.05
N ARG A 400 0.66 -25.04 18.52
CA ARG A 400 -0.59 -25.59 17.98
C ARG A 400 -1.45 -24.49 17.36
N VAL A 401 -2.21 -24.84 16.34
CA VAL A 401 -3.27 -23.97 15.80
C VAL A 401 -4.31 -23.75 16.90
N MET A 402 -4.74 -22.51 17.08
CA MET A 402 -5.82 -22.17 18.01
C MET A 402 -7.19 -22.59 17.46
N ASN A 403 -8.08 -23.09 18.31
CA ASN A 403 -9.45 -23.48 17.96
C ASN A 403 -10.32 -22.27 17.60
N CYS A 404 -9.97 -21.09 18.08
CA CYS A 404 -10.70 -19.85 17.86
C CYS A 404 -10.60 -19.32 16.42
N ASN A 405 -9.68 -19.86 15.61
CA ASN A 405 -9.44 -19.38 14.26
C ASN A 405 -10.69 -19.49 13.39
N THR A 406 -11.08 -18.38 12.76
CA THR A 406 -12.08 -18.41 11.70
C THR A 406 -11.45 -18.79 10.36
N ASN A 407 -12.27 -19.01 9.34
CA ASN A 407 -11.81 -19.46 8.03
C ASN A 407 -11.12 -18.39 7.17
N ASN A 408 -11.30 -17.10 7.46
CA ASN A 408 -10.83 -16.01 6.60
C ASN A 408 -10.08 -14.95 7.41
N MET A 409 -8.74 -14.99 7.36
CA MET A 409 -7.79 -14.11 8.05
C MET A 409 -8.03 -14.01 9.58
N ASN A 410 -7.00 -14.32 10.36
CA ASN A 410 -6.96 -14.03 11.79
C ASN A 410 -5.66 -13.27 12.08
N SER A 411 -5.76 -12.11 12.71
CA SER A 411 -4.61 -11.26 13.01
C SER A 411 -4.89 -10.38 14.22
N TRP A 412 -3.98 -9.43 14.49
CA TRP A 412 -4.01 -8.46 15.59
C TRP A 412 -4.73 -8.95 16.84
N HIS A 413 -3.96 -9.43 17.80
CA HIS A 413 -4.50 -10.01 19.02
C HIS A 413 -3.90 -9.38 20.27
N SER A 414 -4.63 -9.48 21.37
CA SER A 414 -4.18 -9.02 22.69
C SER A 414 -4.77 -9.90 23.80
N TRP A 415 -4.07 -9.97 24.92
CA TRP A 415 -4.46 -10.74 26.10
C TRP A 415 -5.23 -9.87 27.09
N SER A 416 -6.30 -10.42 27.67
CA SER A 416 -6.96 -9.77 28.80
C SER A 416 -6.02 -9.67 30.00
N PRO A 417 -6.23 -8.70 30.92
CA PRO A 417 -5.34 -8.52 32.07
C PRO A 417 -5.22 -9.75 32.98
N ASN A 418 -6.25 -10.60 33.02
CA ASN A 418 -6.24 -11.85 33.79
C ASN A 418 -5.69 -13.07 33.02
N GLY A 419 -5.33 -12.91 31.74
CA GLY A 419 -4.77 -13.98 30.91
C GLY A 419 -5.75 -15.10 30.55
N LYS A 420 -7.05 -14.90 30.72
CA LYS A 420 -8.10 -15.89 30.43
C LYS A 420 -8.82 -15.67 29.11
N TRP A 421 -8.59 -14.53 28.47
CA TRP A 421 -9.25 -14.16 27.24
C TRP A 421 -8.27 -13.56 26.25
N ILE A 422 -8.53 -13.81 24.97
CA ILE A 422 -7.89 -13.11 23.88
C ILE A 422 -8.94 -12.36 23.08
N VAL A 423 -8.60 -11.15 22.63
CA VAL A 423 -9.31 -10.46 21.56
C VAL A 423 -8.49 -10.57 20.29
N PHE A 424 -9.14 -10.75 19.15
CA PHE A 424 -8.46 -10.74 17.85
C PHE A 424 -9.36 -10.21 16.73
N SER A 425 -8.74 -9.75 15.63
CA SER A 425 -9.44 -9.31 14.43
C SER A 425 -9.56 -10.43 13.40
N SER A 426 -10.73 -10.56 12.76
CA SER A 426 -10.97 -11.56 11.69
C SER A 426 -11.96 -11.07 10.63
N LYS A 427 -11.91 -11.64 9.42
CA LYS A 427 -12.77 -11.28 8.25
C LYS A 427 -13.87 -12.33 7.99
N TYR A 428 -14.41 -12.93 9.06
CA TYR A 428 -15.39 -14.01 8.94
C TYR A 428 -16.69 -13.58 8.23
N PHE A 429 -17.23 -12.40 8.53
CA PHE A 429 -18.50 -11.94 7.94
C PHE A 429 -18.35 -11.11 6.67
N GLY A 430 -17.12 -10.84 6.20
CA GLY A 430 -16.87 -10.11 4.96
C GLY A 430 -15.58 -9.28 4.99
N ALA A 431 -15.51 -8.28 4.11
CA ALA A 431 -14.28 -7.49 3.89
C ALA A 431 -13.83 -6.66 5.11
N TYR A 432 -14.75 -6.24 5.97
CA TYR A 432 -14.42 -5.48 7.17
C TYR A 432 -14.04 -6.44 8.30
N THR A 433 -12.90 -6.22 8.95
CA THR A 433 -12.54 -7.01 10.14
C THR A 433 -13.53 -6.74 11.27
N GLN A 434 -13.97 -7.81 11.95
CA GLN A 434 -14.68 -7.75 13.21
C GLN A 434 -13.78 -8.23 14.35
N LEU A 435 -14.13 -7.86 15.58
CA LEU A 435 -13.46 -8.36 16.77
C LEU A 435 -14.14 -9.62 17.28
N PHE A 436 -13.33 -10.58 17.71
CA PHE A 436 -13.74 -11.83 18.31
C PHE A 436 -12.99 -12.02 19.62
N LEU A 437 -13.63 -12.71 20.55
CA LEU A 437 -13.10 -13.08 21.85
C LEU A 437 -12.94 -14.60 21.91
N ALA A 438 -11.90 -15.11 22.55
CA ALA A 438 -11.80 -16.53 22.88
C ALA A 438 -11.29 -16.73 24.30
N HIS A 439 -11.93 -17.65 25.04
CA HIS A 439 -11.47 -18.07 26.35
C HIS A 439 -10.25 -18.96 26.20
N VAL A 440 -9.28 -18.82 27.11
CA VAL A 440 -8.11 -19.70 27.21
C VAL A 440 -7.99 -20.22 28.63
N ASP A 441 -7.95 -21.54 28.77
CA ASP A 441 -7.84 -22.19 30.07
C ASP A 441 -6.40 -22.20 30.62
N GLU A 442 -6.23 -22.79 31.80
CA GLU A 442 -4.92 -22.87 32.48
C GLU A 442 -3.88 -23.75 31.77
N ASN A 443 -4.32 -24.66 30.89
CA ASN A 443 -3.51 -25.52 30.05
C ASN A 443 -3.27 -24.91 28.66
N GLY A 444 -3.66 -23.65 28.48
CA GLY A 444 -3.52 -22.94 27.23
C GLY A 444 -4.46 -23.45 26.15
N MET A 445 -5.52 -24.18 26.49
CA MET A 445 -6.55 -24.63 25.54
C MET A 445 -7.57 -23.51 25.32
N ASP A 446 -7.76 -23.14 24.06
CA ASP A 446 -8.65 -22.05 23.68
C ASP A 446 -10.00 -22.57 23.16
N ALA A 447 -11.04 -21.79 23.40
CA ALA A 447 -12.39 -22.06 22.93
C ALA A 447 -12.64 -21.48 21.52
N PRO A 448 -13.62 -22.03 20.77
CA PRO A 448 -14.18 -21.40 19.59
C PRO A 448 -14.61 -19.94 19.85
N PRO A 449 -14.58 -19.07 18.83
CA PRO A 449 -14.62 -17.63 19.04
C PRO A 449 -16.04 -17.12 19.35
N VAL A 450 -16.13 -16.08 20.17
CA VAL A 450 -17.34 -15.30 20.44
C VAL A 450 -17.25 -13.99 19.65
N TRP A 451 -18.26 -13.68 18.85
CA TRP A 451 -18.29 -12.46 18.06
C TRP A 451 -18.71 -11.26 18.90
N LEU A 452 -17.87 -10.23 18.95
CA LEU A 452 -18.18 -8.96 19.61
C LEU A 452 -19.09 -8.10 18.70
N GLU A 453 -20.35 -8.54 18.50
CA GLU A 453 -21.26 -7.91 17.53
C GLU A 453 -21.54 -6.42 17.80
N TYR A 454 -21.51 -6.00 19.06
CA TYR A 454 -21.73 -4.61 19.47
C TYR A 454 -20.53 -3.70 19.20
N PHE A 455 -19.35 -4.26 18.89
CA PHE A 455 -18.14 -3.50 18.53
C PHE A 455 -18.11 -3.10 17.05
N TYR A 456 -19.11 -3.51 16.28
CA TYR A 456 -19.22 -3.16 14.88
C TYR A 456 -19.49 -1.66 14.69
N VAL A 457 -18.64 -1.01 13.89
CA VAL A 457 -18.85 0.37 13.46
C VAL A 457 -19.17 0.34 11.96
N ASN A 458 -20.29 0.94 11.57
CA ASN A 458 -20.79 0.89 10.20
C ASN A 458 -19.69 1.22 9.15
N ASN A 459 -19.51 0.31 8.19
CA ASN A 459 -18.57 0.43 7.07
C ASN A 459 -17.11 0.64 7.50
N ARG A 460 -16.70 0.04 8.63
CA ARG A 460 -15.33 0.14 9.15
C ARG A 460 -14.78 -1.18 9.62
N ALA A 461 -13.50 -1.38 9.35
CA ALA A 461 -12.69 -2.51 9.77
C ALA A 461 -12.10 -2.22 11.17
N ALA A 462 -12.31 -3.13 12.11
CA ALA A 462 -11.76 -3.06 13.46
C ALA A 462 -10.36 -3.70 13.52
N ASN A 463 -9.34 -2.88 13.77
CA ASN A 463 -7.94 -3.26 13.73
C ASN A 463 -7.24 -2.92 15.05
N ILE A 464 -6.19 -3.68 15.36
CA ILE A 464 -5.30 -3.45 16.52
C ILE A 464 -6.11 -3.35 17.83
N PRO A 465 -6.84 -4.40 18.23
CA PRO A 465 -7.52 -4.40 19.51
C PRO A 465 -6.53 -4.61 20.66
N GLU A 466 -6.62 -3.81 21.70
CA GLU A 466 -5.86 -3.93 22.95
C GLU A 466 -6.81 -3.85 24.14
N PHE A 467 -6.65 -4.76 25.10
CA PHE A 467 -7.33 -4.61 26.39
C PHE A 467 -6.70 -3.48 27.18
N VAL A 468 -7.52 -2.66 27.81
CA VAL A 468 -7.06 -1.55 28.66
C VAL A 468 -7.52 -1.81 30.08
N ASN A 469 -6.59 -2.00 31.01
CA ASN A 469 -6.88 -2.38 32.40
C ASN A 469 -7.35 -1.18 33.24
N ILE A 470 -8.49 -0.62 32.86
CA ILE A 470 -9.12 0.55 33.47
C ILE A 470 -10.62 0.34 33.64
N ASP A 471 -11.27 1.20 34.42
CA ASP A 471 -12.72 1.35 34.38
C ASP A 471 -13.14 2.03 33.08
N PHE A 472 -14.15 1.51 32.38
CA PHE A 472 -14.64 2.06 31.11
C PHE A 472 -15.08 3.54 31.20
N GLN A 473 -15.59 3.98 32.35
CA GLN A 473 -16.04 5.37 32.58
C GLN A 473 -14.88 6.30 32.94
N SER A 474 -13.67 5.78 33.17
CA SER A 474 -12.52 6.59 33.60
C SER A 474 -11.83 7.35 32.47
N TRP A 475 -12.10 7.01 31.20
CA TRP A 475 -11.48 7.63 30.02
C TRP A 475 -12.53 8.08 29.01
N ASP A 476 -12.71 9.39 28.84
CA ASP A 476 -13.76 9.96 28.01
C ASP A 476 -13.31 10.33 26.60
N LYS A 477 -12.10 10.87 26.47
CA LYS A 477 -11.64 11.44 25.19
C LYS A 477 -10.11 11.55 25.10
N ILE A 478 -9.61 11.54 23.88
CA ILE A 478 -8.29 12.00 23.48
C ILE A 478 -8.47 13.27 22.63
N SER A 479 -7.77 14.34 22.98
CA SER A 479 -7.78 15.61 22.26
C SER A 479 -6.48 15.79 21.49
N ASP A 480 -6.61 16.05 20.19
CA ASP A 480 -5.50 16.49 19.35
C ASP A 480 -5.26 18.00 19.55
N ASN A 481 -4.21 18.31 20.31
CA ASN A 481 -3.76 19.68 20.56
C ASN A 481 -2.44 19.99 19.80
N PHE A 482 -1.86 19.01 19.10
CA PHE A 482 -0.60 19.18 18.37
C PHE A 482 -0.84 19.64 16.93
N SER A 483 -1.96 19.28 16.31
CA SER A 483 -2.29 19.69 14.94
C SER A 483 -2.50 21.18 14.76
N GLN A 484 -2.76 21.91 15.86
CA GLN A 484 -2.82 23.37 15.88
C GLN A 484 -1.43 24.01 15.66
N VAL A 485 -0.33 23.25 15.79
CA VAL A 485 1.03 23.80 15.86
C VAL A 485 1.86 23.60 14.59
N ALA A 486 1.61 22.58 13.73
CA ALA A 486 2.46 22.39 12.53
C ALA A 486 1.93 21.47 11.40
N ASP A 487 0.85 20.70 11.57
CA ASP A 487 0.65 19.49 10.75
C ASP A 487 -0.14 19.62 9.45
N TYR A 488 -0.59 20.83 9.11
CA TYR A 488 -1.20 21.04 7.80
C TYR A 488 -0.19 20.92 6.65
N ASN A 489 1.10 21.26 6.86
CA ASN A 489 2.10 21.12 5.80
C ASN A 489 2.30 19.63 5.42
N VAL A 490 2.31 18.77 6.41
CA VAL A 490 2.54 17.32 6.29
C VAL A 490 1.38 16.64 5.58
N ARG A 491 0.17 16.93 6.05
CA ARG A 491 -1.06 16.44 5.43
C ARG A 491 -1.17 16.93 3.99
N GLY A 492 -0.80 18.19 3.75
CA GLY A 492 -0.71 18.75 2.41
C GLY A 492 0.26 17.97 1.52
N THR A 493 1.47 17.70 2.00
CA THR A 493 2.47 16.91 1.28
C THR A 493 1.99 15.49 0.97
N SER A 494 1.34 14.82 1.92
CA SER A 494 0.75 13.49 1.70
C SER A 494 -0.32 13.51 0.62
N LYS A 495 -1.25 14.47 0.67
CA LYS A 495 -2.27 14.66 -0.38
C LYS A 495 -1.65 14.92 -1.75
N ALA A 496 -0.64 15.77 -1.83
CA ALA A 496 0.07 16.07 -3.07
C ALA A 496 0.76 14.81 -3.64
N GLN A 497 1.36 13.97 -2.79
CA GLN A 497 1.96 12.70 -3.20
C GLN A 497 0.93 11.74 -3.82
N PHE A 498 -0.32 11.76 -3.34
CA PHE A 498 -1.43 10.96 -3.88
C PHE A 498 -2.24 11.66 -4.97
N GLY A 499 -1.78 12.81 -5.48
CA GLY A 499 -2.38 13.53 -6.59
C GLY A 499 -3.55 14.46 -6.24
N ASP A 500 -3.92 14.59 -4.95
CA ASP A 500 -4.89 15.59 -4.48
C ASP A 500 -4.20 16.94 -4.26
N PHE A 501 -3.80 17.59 -5.35
CA PHE A 501 -3.09 18.87 -5.30
C PHE A 501 -3.96 20.01 -4.75
N GLN A 502 -5.27 19.98 -4.99
CA GLN A 502 -6.18 21.02 -4.48
C GLN A 502 -6.39 20.89 -2.97
N GLY A 503 -6.57 19.66 -2.47
CA GLY A 503 -6.62 19.39 -1.04
C GLY A 503 -5.29 19.68 -0.36
N ALA A 504 -4.16 19.45 -1.05
CA ALA A 504 -2.83 19.83 -0.58
C ALA A 504 -2.68 21.34 -0.41
N ILE A 505 -3.06 22.14 -1.42
CA ILE A 505 -3.03 23.61 -1.35
C ILE A 505 -3.87 24.13 -0.19
N ASN A 506 -5.05 23.57 0.04
CA ASN A 506 -5.91 23.96 1.17
C ASN A 506 -5.22 23.73 2.52
N ASP A 507 -4.45 22.65 2.64
CA ASP A 507 -3.71 22.36 3.85
C ASP A 507 -2.47 23.26 3.96
N PHE A 508 -1.70 23.48 2.90
CA PHE A 508 -0.60 24.45 2.94
C PHE A 508 -1.06 25.87 3.29
N ASN A 509 -2.26 26.27 2.84
CA ASN A 509 -2.87 27.54 3.26
C ASN A 509 -3.09 27.60 4.77
N LYS A 510 -3.60 26.52 5.37
CA LYS A 510 -3.77 26.43 6.83
C LYS A 510 -2.42 26.38 7.54
N ALA A 511 -1.43 25.69 6.99
CA ALA A 511 -0.07 25.66 7.52
C ALA A 511 0.51 27.08 7.61
N LEU A 512 0.34 27.87 6.54
CA LEU A 512 0.80 29.25 6.47
C LEU A 512 -0.04 30.22 7.31
N GLN A 513 -1.28 29.89 7.68
CA GLN A 513 -2.04 30.64 8.68
C GLN A 513 -1.47 30.43 10.09
N VAL A 514 -1.02 29.21 10.40
CA VAL A 514 -0.41 28.85 11.69
C VAL A 514 1.02 29.41 11.78
N LYS A 515 1.84 29.16 10.76
CA LYS A 515 3.22 29.63 10.66
C LYS A 515 3.42 30.42 9.36
N ALA A 516 3.25 31.73 9.46
CA ALA A 516 3.30 32.64 8.31
C ALA A 516 4.64 32.70 7.57
N ASN A 517 5.74 32.29 8.22
CA ASN A 517 7.09 32.26 7.64
C ASN A 517 7.62 30.82 7.56
N ASP A 518 6.83 29.90 7.05
CA ASP A 518 7.24 28.51 6.78
C ASP A 518 7.69 28.36 5.32
N ASP A 519 9.01 28.37 5.11
CA ASP A 519 9.68 28.20 3.82
C ASP A 519 9.25 26.92 3.10
N GLN A 520 9.16 25.80 3.82
CA GLN A 520 8.76 24.51 3.27
C GLN A 520 7.29 24.52 2.83
N ALA A 521 6.38 25.09 3.62
CA ALA A 521 4.97 25.19 3.26
C ALA A 521 4.75 26.07 2.02
N TYR A 522 5.51 27.17 1.88
CA TYR A 522 5.54 27.94 0.64
C TYR A 522 6.05 27.10 -0.53
N ALA A 523 7.20 26.43 -0.40
CA ALA A 523 7.77 25.62 -1.47
C ALA A 523 6.83 24.48 -1.92
N ASN A 524 6.22 23.78 -0.95
CA ASN A 524 5.29 22.68 -1.20
C ASN A 524 3.99 23.18 -1.85
N ARG A 525 3.45 24.33 -1.41
CA ARG A 525 2.29 24.96 -2.06
C ARG A 525 2.61 25.39 -3.49
N GLY A 526 3.80 25.96 -3.69
CA GLY A 526 4.28 26.35 -5.02
C GLY A 526 4.37 25.14 -5.96
N LYS A 527 4.94 24.03 -5.50
CA LYS A 527 4.98 22.77 -6.25
C LYS A 527 3.57 22.24 -6.58
N ALA A 528 2.66 22.23 -5.62
CA ALA A 528 1.28 21.77 -5.87
C ALA A 528 0.53 22.66 -6.88
N LYS A 529 0.75 23.97 -6.86
CA LYS A 529 0.22 24.91 -7.86
C LYS A 529 0.82 24.68 -9.25
N ASP A 530 2.12 24.41 -9.34
CA ASP A 530 2.81 24.09 -10.60
C ASP A 530 2.24 22.82 -11.27
N GLU A 531 1.83 21.83 -10.49
CA GLU A 531 1.13 20.62 -10.98
C GLU A 531 -0.30 20.91 -11.45
N LEU A 532 -0.99 21.88 -10.84
CA LEU A 532 -2.30 22.37 -11.30
C LEU A 532 -2.20 23.44 -12.41
N ASN A 533 -1.01 23.67 -12.94
CA ASN A 533 -0.73 24.66 -13.99
C ASN A 533 -0.98 26.12 -13.58
N ASP A 534 -1.06 26.41 -12.27
CA ASP A 534 -1.00 27.78 -11.71
C ASP A 534 0.47 28.21 -11.58
N LEU A 535 1.09 28.50 -12.72
CA LEU A 535 2.53 28.77 -12.83
C LEU A 535 2.92 30.09 -12.17
N GLU A 536 2.07 31.12 -12.23
CA GLU A 536 2.32 32.41 -11.59
C GLU A 536 2.23 32.32 -10.07
N GLY A 537 1.21 31.62 -9.54
CA GLY A 537 1.08 31.36 -8.12
C GLY A 537 2.21 30.47 -7.58
N ALA A 538 2.68 29.51 -8.37
CA ALA A 538 3.84 28.69 -8.05
C ALA A 538 5.13 29.53 -7.94
N LEU A 539 5.39 30.43 -8.89
CA LEU A 539 6.54 31.34 -8.83
C LEU A 539 6.50 32.24 -7.59
N ALA A 540 5.35 32.80 -7.25
CA ALA A 540 5.21 33.67 -6.08
C ALA A 540 5.57 32.94 -4.78
N ASP A 541 5.07 31.72 -4.61
CA ASP A 541 5.36 30.89 -3.44
C ASP A 541 6.83 30.45 -3.39
N LEU A 542 7.41 30.03 -4.52
CA LEU A 542 8.81 29.62 -4.59
C LEU A 542 9.79 30.79 -4.38
N ASN A 543 9.44 31.99 -4.83
CA ASN A 543 10.18 33.21 -4.48
C ASN A 543 10.18 33.44 -2.97
N ARG A 544 9.02 33.31 -2.32
CA ARG A 544 8.90 33.49 -0.88
C ARG A 544 9.68 32.44 -0.09
N ALA A 545 9.67 31.18 -0.54
CA ALA A 545 10.48 30.11 0.06
C ALA A 545 11.99 30.44 -0.01
N ILE A 546 12.49 30.92 -1.15
CA ILE A 546 13.89 31.32 -1.33
C ILE A 546 14.26 32.56 -0.48
N GLU A 547 13.34 33.50 -0.31
CA GLU A 547 13.56 34.65 0.59
C GLU A 547 13.72 34.21 2.06
N LEU A 548 13.00 33.16 2.46
CA LEU A 548 13.01 32.64 3.83
C LEU A 548 14.21 31.73 4.10
N ASP A 549 14.57 30.85 3.15
CA ASP A 549 15.79 30.05 3.19
C ASP A 549 16.52 30.07 1.82
N PRO A 550 17.51 30.96 1.66
CA PRO A 550 18.27 31.08 0.42
C PRO A 550 19.35 30.00 0.24
N LEU A 551 19.59 29.14 1.24
CA LEU A 551 20.62 28.10 1.17
C LEU A 551 20.06 26.76 0.69
N ASN A 552 18.74 26.63 0.61
CA ASN A 552 18.09 25.44 0.11
C ASN A 552 18.07 25.40 -1.42
N HIS A 553 18.96 24.59 -2.00
CA HIS A 553 19.12 24.46 -3.44
C HIS A 553 17.89 23.86 -4.14
N ASP A 554 17.05 23.06 -3.46
CA ASP A 554 15.84 22.46 -4.03
C ASP A 554 14.83 23.52 -4.46
N TYR A 555 14.73 24.65 -3.74
CA TYR A 555 13.81 25.72 -4.08
C TYR A 555 14.15 26.38 -5.42
N TYR A 556 15.45 26.51 -5.71
CA TYR A 556 15.91 26.99 -7.01
C TYR A 556 15.60 25.99 -8.13
N ILE A 557 15.72 24.69 -7.88
CA ILE A 557 15.35 23.66 -8.87
C ILE A 557 13.86 23.73 -9.18
N HIS A 558 13.02 23.77 -8.13
CA HIS A 558 11.57 23.88 -8.29
C HIS A 558 11.17 25.15 -9.04
N ARG A 559 11.73 26.31 -8.67
CA ARG A 559 11.48 27.56 -9.39
C ARG A 559 11.97 27.53 -10.83
N GLY A 560 13.13 26.92 -11.07
CA GLY A 560 13.68 26.71 -12.40
C GLY A 560 12.76 25.86 -13.28
N ASN A 561 12.16 24.80 -12.73
CA ASN A 561 11.20 23.95 -13.45
C ASN A 561 9.91 24.70 -13.81
N THR A 562 9.37 25.49 -12.88
CA THR A 562 8.21 26.37 -13.16
C THR A 562 8.54 27.39 -14.26
N LYS A 563 9.73 28.00 -14.22
CA LYS A 563 10.20 28.93 -15.27
C LYS A 563 10.33 28.25 -16.63
N ILE A 564 10.77 26.99 -16.70
CA ILE A 564 10.79 26.22 -17.94
C ILE A 564 9.37 26.07 -18.52
N LYS A 565 8.36 25.78 -17.68
CA LYS A 565 6.95 25.69 -18.11
C LYS A 565 6.43 27.04 -18.63
N LEU A 566 6.91 28.14 -18.07
CA LEU A 566 6.64 29.51 -18.54
C LEU A 566 7.48 29.96 -19.75
N ASN A 567 8.33 29.09 -20.30
CA ASN A 567 9.30 29.40 -21.35
C ASN A 567 10.37 30.45 -20.95
N ASP A 568 10.54 30.75 -19.66
CA ASP A 568 11.66 31.54 -19.15
C ASP A 568 12.91 30.66 -18.94
N PHE A 569 13.51 30.27 -20.06
CA PHE A 569 14.71 29.43 -20.03
C PHE A 569 15.93 30.14 -19.43
N THR A 570 16.01 31.47 -19.57
CA THR A 570 17.12 32.26 -19.01
C THR A 570 17.07 32.25 -17.49
N GLY A 571 15.90 32.52 -16.91
CA GLY A 571 15.71 32.46 -15.47
C GLY A 571 15.90 31.05 -14.90
N ALA A 572 15.48 30.01 -15.63
CA ALA A 572 15.73 28.62 -15.25
C ALA A 572 17.23 28.26 -15.21
N ILE A 573 18.02 28.75 -16.18
CA ILE A 573 19.48 28.56 -16.20
C ILE A 573 20.14 29.26 -14.99
N ASN A 574 19.67 30.46 -14.63
CA ASN A 574 20.18 31.19 -13.47
C ASN A 574 19.88 30.45 -12.16
N ASP A 575 18.67 29.92 -12.02
CA ASP A 575 18.27 29.13 -10.84
C ASP A 575 19.08 27.83 -10.74
N CYS A 576 19.26 27.09 -11.84
CA CYS A 576 20.13 25.91 -11.86
C CYS A 576 21.57 26.26 -11.48
N SER A 577 22.08 27.42 -11.93
CA SER A 577 23.43 27.87 -11.60
C SER A 577 23.58 28.25 -10.13
N SER A 578 22.52 28.82 -9.53
CA SER A 578 22.46 29.11 -8.09
C SER A 578 22.43 27.82 -7.28
N ALA A 579 21.62 26.83 -7.68
CA ALA A 579 21.58 25.52 -7.06
C ALA A 579 22.96 24.83 -7.10
N ILE A 580 23.66 24.86 -8.25
CA ILE A 580 25.02 24.31 -8.41
C ILE A 580 26.03 25.03 -7.51
N ALA A 581 25.91 26.35 -7.35
CA ALA A 581 26.79 27.10 -6.46
C ALA A 581 26.62 26.70 -4.98
N LEU A 582 25.39 26.37 -4.57
CA LEU A 582 25.07 25.89 -3.23
C LEU A 582 25.51 24.44 -3.01
N ASN A 583 25.39 23.56 -4.01
CA ASN A 583 25.75 22.15 -3.91
C ASN A 583 26.54 21.65 -5.15
N PRO A 584 27.83 21.99 -5.27
CA PRO A 584 28.62 21.73 -6.49
C PRO A 584 29.01 20.25 -6.69
N LYS A 585 28.73 19.38 -5.72
CA LYS A 585 29.04 17.94 -5.83
C LYS A 585 27.83 17.11 -6.25
N ASP A 586 26.64 17.71 -6.28
CA ASP A 586 25.43 17.04 -6.74
C ASP A 586 25.40 17.01 -8.27
N GLU A 587 25.58 15.82 -8.81
CA GLU A 587 25.59 15.56 -10.23
C GLU A 587 24.26 15.88 -10.93
N THR A 588 23.14 15.81 -10.19
CA THR A 588 21.79 15.98 -10.75
C THR A 588 21.55 17.42 -11.18
N LEU A 589 22.18 18.39 -10.50
CA LEU A 589 22.04 19.81 -10.80
C LEU A 589 22.68 20.16 -12.15
N TYR A 590 23.83 19.57 -12.45
CA TYR A 590 24.46 19.67 -13.77
C TYR A 590 23.61 19.00 -14.85
N ALA A 591 23.04 17.83 -14.58
CA ALA A 591 22.16 17.14 -15.52
C ALA A 591 20.87 17.93 -15.81
N HIS A 592 20.29 18.59 -14.80
CA HIS A 592 19.16 19.50 -14.95
C HIS A 592 19.53 20.70 -15.83
N ARG A 593 20.61 21.42 -15.51
CA ARG A 593 21.04 22.58 -16.31
C ARG A 593 21.40 22.20 -17.75
N SER A 594 22.02 21.04 -17.95
CA SER A 594 22.27 20.45 -19.27
C SER A 594 20.97 20.27 -20.07
N SER A 595 19.90 19.80 -19.42
CA SER A 595 18.59 19.61 -20.07
C SER A 595 18.00 20.95 -20.53
N VAL A 596 18.16 22.00 -19.73
CA VAL A 596 17.71 23.36 -20.10
C VAL A 596 18.55 23.90 -21.26
N TYR A 597 19.89 23.80 -21.19
CA TYR A 597 20.77 24.20 -22.29
C TYR A 597 20.46 23.46 -23.60
N ARG A 598 20.13 22.17 -23.53
CA ARG A 598 19.71 21.38 -24.69
C ARG A 598 18.42 21.92 -25.30
N LYS A 599 17.42 22.29 -24.48
CA LYS A 599 16.15 22.87 -24.96
C LYS A 599 16.35 24.21 -25.68
N VAL A 600 17.26 25.06 -25.21
CA VAL A 600 17.60 26.34 -25.88
C VAL A 600 18.69 26.21 -26.95
N ASN A 601 18.95 24.98 -27.42
CA ASN A 601 19.93 24.66 -28.45
C ASN A 601 21.38 25.14 -28.14
N GLN A 602 21.73 25.33 -26.86
CA GLN A 602 23.10 25.62 -26.41
C GLN A 602 23.86 24.30 -26.18
N LEU A 603 23.97 23.49 -27.23
CA LEU A 603 24.43 22.09 -27.16
C LEU A 603 25.85 21.93 -26.59
N GLY A 604 26.75 22.89 -26.82
CA GLY A 604 28.10 22.87 -26.25
C GLY A 604 28.12 22.99 -24.72
N LYS A 605 27.27 23.86 -24.14
CA LYS A 605 27.12 23.99 -22.69
C LYS A 605 26.40 22.79 -22.07
N ALA A 606 25.37 22.27 -22.76
CA ALA A 606 24.72 21.03 -22.37
C ALA A 606 25.72 19.88 -22.30
N LEU A 607 26.55 19.71 -23.33
CA LEU A 607 27.58 18.68 -23.39
C LEU A 607 28.62 18.82 -22.27
N HIS A 608 28.98 20.06 -21.91
CA HIS A 608 29.88 20.31 -20.79
C HIS A 608 29.27 19.86 -19.46
N ASP A 609 28.05 20.32 -19.15
CA ASP A 609 27.38 20.02 -17.88
C ASP A 609 27.10 18.53 -17.72
N ILE A 610 26.58 17.85 -18.75
CA ILE A 610 26.35 16.40 -18.66
C ILE A 610 27.66 15.61 -18.51
N SER A 611 28.76 16.10 -19.10
CA SER A 611 30.08 15.49 -18.91
C SER A 611 30.60 15.70 -17.49
N THR A 612 30.27 16.81 -16.83
CA THR A 612 30.55 17.04 -15.41
C THR A 612 29.73 16.09 -14.53
N ALA A 613 28.43 15.92 -14.82
CA ALA A 613 27.59 14.93 -14.11
C ALA A 613 28.17 13.50 -14.21
N ILE A 614 28.64 13.09 -15.39
CA ILE A 614 29.32 11.80 -15.58
C ILE A 614 30.62 11.70 -14.78
N LYS A 615 31.40 12.78 -14.66
CA LYS A 615 32.64 12.76 -13.86
C LYS A 615 32.34 12.58 -12.37
N LEU A 616 31.27 13.20 -11.88
CA LEU A 616 30.83 13.09 -10.49
C LEU A 616 30.23 11.70 -10.19
N LYS A 617 29.52 11.11 -11.17
CA LYS A 617 28.86 9.80 -11.04
C LYS A 617 28.97 8.95 -12.31
N PRO A 618 30.11 8.27 -12.51
CA PRO A 618 30.41 7.58 -13.76
C PRO A 618 29.60 6.30 -13.99
N GLU A 619 28.96 5.74 -12.96
CA GLU A 619 28.14 4.53 -13.04
C GLU A 619 26.68 4.78 -13.45
N TYR A 620 26.22 6.04 -13.46
CA TYR A 620 24.83 6.35 -13.79
C TYR A 620 24.61 6.43 -15.30
N THR A 621 24.07 5.36 -15.86
CA THR A 621 23.94 5.13 -17.31
C THR A 621 23.08 6.18 -18.03
N LEU A 622 22.07 6.75 -17.38
CA LEU A 622 21.21 7.77 -17.98
C LEU A 622 21.95 9.06 -18.36
N TYR A 623 23.08 9.39 -17.73
CA TYR A 623 23.88 10.54 -18.16
C TYR A 623 24.57 10.28 -19.50
N TYR A 624 24.96 9.04 -19.77
CA TYR A 624 25.50 8.65 -21.08
C TYR A 624 24.40 8.68 -22.15
N VAL A 625 23.16 8.30 -21.81
CA VAL A 625 21.99 8.44 -22.71
C VAL A 625 21.73 9.91 -23.03
N HIS A 626 21.74 10.77 -22.02
CA HIS A 626 21.54 12.20 -22.23
C HIS A 626 22.69 12.79 -23.06
N LYS A 627 23.94 12.41 -22.77
CA LYS A 627 25.10 12.84 -23.56
C LYS A 627 25.02 12.35 -25.00
N SER A 628 24.61 11.11 -25.26
CA SER A 628 24.45 10.58 -26.62
C SER A 628 23.36 11.33 -27.39
N ALA A 629 22.26 11.68 -26.73
CA ALA A 629 21.22 12.50 -27.34
C ALA A 629 21.71 13.90 -27.72
N ILE A 630 22.51 14.56 -26.87
CA ILE A 630 23.12 15.86 -27.18
C ILE A 630 24.09 15.73 -28.36
N LEU A 631 24.95 14.70 -28.37
CA LEU A 631 25.88 14.44 -29.46
C LEU A 631 25.16 14.16 -30.77
N ASN A 632 24.06 13.42 -30.74
CA ASN A 632 23.24 13.15 -31.92
C ASN A 632 22.61 14.45 -32.48
N LEU A 633 22.14 15.36 -31.62
CA LEU A 633 21.66 16.69 -32.04
C LEU A 633 22.77 17.57 -32.63
N MET A 634 24.03 17.32 -32.24
CA MET A 634 25.21 17.96 -32.84
C MET A 634 25.70 17.26 -34.13
N ASP A 635 24.95 16.28 -34.64
CA ASP A 635 25.32 15.40 -35.75
C ASP A 635 26.61 14.59 -35.54
N ARG A 636 27.02 14.42 -34.28
CA ARG A 636 28.19 13.62 -33.86
C ARG A 636 27.78 12.18 -33.56
N ARG A 637 27.24 11.47 -34.55
CA ARG A 637 26.60 10.15 -34.38
C ARG A 637 27.55 9.07 -33.89
N SER A 638 28.78 9.03 -34.39
CA SER A 638 29.78 8.06 -33.92
C SER A 638 30.10 8.23 -32.43
N ASP A 639 30.16 9.47 -31.95
CA ASP A 639 30.35 9.76 -30.52
C ASP A 639 29.11 9.38 -29.70
N ALA A 640 27.90 9.62 -30.23
CA ALA A 640 26.66 9.19 -29.58
C ALA A 640 26.60 7.67 -29.40
N ILE A 641 26.95 6.92 -30.45
CA ILE A 641 27.08 5.44 -30.40
C ILE A 641 28.14 5.02 -29.38
N TYR A 642 29.28 5.71 -29.34
CA TYR A 642 30.35 5.42 -28.38
C TYR A 642 29.89 5.58 -26.93
N GLU A 643 29.20 6.67 -26.60
CA GLU A 643 28.63 6.88 -25.26
C GLU A 643 27.53 5.85 -24.96
N MET A 644 26.74 5.42 -25.96
CA MET A 644 25.81 4.30 -25.78
C MET A 644 26.44 2.95 -25.51
N ASN A 645 27.54 2.65 -26.18
CA ASN A 645 28.31 1.46 -25.87
C ASN A 645 28.98 1.54 -24.48
N LYS A 646 29.17 2.74 -23.90
CA LYS A 646 29.55 2.84 -22.48
C LYS A 646 28.39 2.52 -21.55
N ALA A 647 27.20 3.08 -21.79
CA ALA A 647 26.02 2.73 -21.00
C ALA A 647 25.73 1.22 -21.03
N LEU A 648 25.85 0.58 -22.20
CA LEU A 648 25.69 -0.87 -22.36
C LEU A 648 26.82 -1.70 -21.74
N ARG A 649 28.00 -1.14 -21.51
CA ARG A 649 29.05 -1.83 -20.74
C ARG A 649 28.74 -1.87 -19.25
N ILE A 650 28.07 -0.84 -18.74
CA ILE A 650 27.62 -0.76 -17.35
C ILE A 650 26.35 -1.59 -17.16
N GLU A 651 25.40 -1.50 -18.08
CA GLU A 651 24.14 -2.26 -18.07
C GLU A 651 23.92 -3.05 -19.37
N PRO A 652 24.54 -4.24 -19.52
CA PRO A 652 24.50 -5.02 -20.77
C PRO A 652 23.12 -5.57 -21.18
N GLY A 653 22.21 -5.65 -20.21
CA GLY A 653 20.84 -6.17 -20.38
C GLY A 653 19.77 -5.08 -20.49
N ASN A 654 20.14 -3.79 -20.53
CA ASN A 654 19.15 -2.73 -20.61
C ASN A 654 18.56 -2.64 -22.03
N ILE A 655 17.30 -3.10 -22.16
CA ILE A 655 16.57 -3.17 -23.43
C ILE A 655 16.35 -1.79 -24.07
N GLN A 656 16.18 -0.73 -23.28
CA GLN A 656 15.99 0.62 -23.80
C GLN A 656 17.30 1.15 -24.41
N HIS A 657 18.43 0.95 -23.72
CA HIS A 657 19.75 1.31 -24.25
C HIS A 657 20.06 0.53 -25.55
N LEU A 658 19.72 -0.75 -25.61
CA LEU A 658 19.89 -1.56 -26.83
C LEU A 658 19.07 -1.00 -28.00
N THR A 659 17.81 -0.64 -27.76
CA THR A 659 16.96 -0.04 -28.81
C THR A 659 17.46 1.34 -29.24
N ILE A 660 17.85 2.22 -28.33
CA ILE A 660 18.44 3.54 -28.68
C ILE A 660 19.73 3.35 -29.50
N THR A 661 20.58 2.40 -29.08
CA THR A 661 21.82 2.10 -29.81
C THR A 661 21.52 1.55 -31.21
N GLY A 662 20.50 0.68 -31.33
CA GLY A 662 20.02 0.18 -32.62
C GLY A 662 19.51 1.29 -33.54
N GLN A 663 18.76 2.26 -33.01
CA GLN A 663 18.31 3.44 -33.74
C GLN A 663 19.49 4.28 -34.24
N TYR A 664 20.51 4.52 -33.41
CA TYR A 664 21.71 5.24 -33.85
C TYR A 664 22.49 4.48 -34.91
N TYR A 665 22.66 3.15 -34.78
CA TYR A 665 23.27 2.35 -35.85
C TYR A 665 22.46 2.41 -37.15
N PHE A 666 21.13 2.46 -37.07
CA PHE A 666 20.28 2.58 -38.23
C PHE A 666 20.46 3.94 -38.92
N GLN A 667 20.46 5.03 -38.16
CA GLN A 667 20.71 6.40 -38.65
C GLN A 667 22.12 6.60 -39.20
N ASP A 668 23.10 5.84 -38.70
CA ASP A 668 24.50 5.83 -39.15
C ASP A 668 24.74 4.85 -40.32
N ASN A 669 23.68 4.29 -40.92
CA ASN A 669 23.73 3.34 -42.03
C ASN A 669 24.54 2.06 -41.72
N GLN A 670 24.46 1.55 -40.49
CA GLN A 670 25.05 0.28 -40.02
C GLN A 670 23.96 -0.77 -39.75
N PRO A 671 23.32 -1.32 -40.81
CA PRO A 671 22.06 -2.04 -40.68
C PRO A 671 22.15 -3.39 -39.97
N LEU A 672 23.27 -4.11 -40.12
CA LEU A 672 23.48 -5.38 -39.42
C LEU A 672 23.56 -5.19 -37.90
N LYS A 673 24.22 -4.11 -37.45
CA LYS A 673 24.33 -3.78 -36.02
C LYS A 673 23.01 -3.29 -35.44
N ALA A 674 22.24 -2.51 -36.21
CA ALA A 674 20.90 -2.09 -35.82
C ALA A 674 19.98 -3.29 -35.55
N VAL A 675 19.89 -4.22 -36.51
CA VAL A 675 19.08 -5.44 -36.37
C VAL A 675 19.55 -6.30 -35.20
N ALA A 676 20.86 -6.48 -35.04
CA ALA A 676 21.41 -7.24 -33.93
C ALA A 676 21.03 -6.64 -32.57
N ALA A 677 21.09 -5.30 -32.44
CA ALA A 677 20.71 -4.61 -31.21
C ALA A 677 19.21 -4.75 -30.90
N PHE A 678 18.34 -4.57 -31.90
CA PHE A 678 16.90 -4.75 -31.72
C PHE A 678 16.52 -6.19 -31.38
N LYS A 679 17.11 -7.18 -32.07
CA LYS A 679 16.89 -8.61 -31.76
C LYS A 679 17.35 -8.95 -30.35
N LYS A 680 18.52 -8.46 -29.93
CA LYS A 680 18.99 -8.66 -28.55
C LYS A 680 18.03 -8.06 -27.51
N ALA A 681 17.42 -6.91 -27.79
CA ALA A 681 16.41 -6.32 -26.91
C ALA A 681 15.15 -7.21 -26.80
N ILE A 682 14.73 -7.83 -27.91
CA ILE A 682 13.61 -8.78 -27.96
C ILE A 682 13.96 -10.09 -27.24
N ASP A 683 15.16 -10.61 -27.42
CA ASP A 683 15.61 -11.84 -26.75
C ASP A 683 15.62 -11.67 -25.22
N LEU A 684 15.94 -10.47 -24.74
CA LEU A 684 15.92 -10.13 -23.31
C LEU A 684 14.51 -9.85 -22.80
N ASN A 685 13.62 -9.27 -23.62
CA ASN A 685 12.22 -9.07 -23.30
C ASN A 685 11.33 -9.28 -24.54
N PRO A 686 10.73 -10.47 -24.70
CA PRO A 686 9.86 -10.79 -25.84
C PRO A 686 8.56 -9.99 -25.92
N GLU A 687 8.18 -9.27 -24.85
CA GLU A 687 6.97 -8.42 -24.82
C GLU A 687 7.32 -6.93 -25.06
N TYR A 688 8.58 -6.60 -25.35
CA TYR A 688 8.98 -5.21 -25.54
C TYR A 688 8.65 -4.68 -26.94
N PHE A 689 7.45 -4.12 -27.09
CA PHE A 689 6.89 -3.71 -28.38
C PHE A 689 7.75 -2.69 -29.16
N LYS A 690 8.49 -1.80 -28.47
CA LYS A 690 9.29 -0.76 -29.13
C LYS A 690 10.41 -1.35 -30.00
N ALA A 691 11.04 -2.45 -29.59
CA ALA A 691 12.06 -3.11 -30.41
C ALA A 691 11.46 -3.75 -31.68
N TYR A 692 10.24 -4.32 -31.58
CA TYR A 692 9.50 -4.79 -32.75
C TYR A 692 9.11 -3.65 -33.69
N LYS A 693 8.67 -2.50 -33.15
CA LYS A 693 8.34 -1.30 -33.94
C LYS A 693 9.54 -0.85 -34.79
N GLU A 694 10.72 -0.76 -34.19
CA GLU A 694 11.95 -0.36 -34.89
C GLU A 694 12.37 -1.38 -35.96
N LEU A 695 12.28 -2.69 -35.68
CA LEU A 695 12.53 -3.73 -36.69
C LEU A 695 11.53 -3.68 -37.84
N ALA A 696 10.25 -3.45 -37.54
CA ALA A 696 9.21 -3.34 -38.56
C ALA A 696 9.52 -2.17 -39.52
N SER A 697 9.88 -1.00 -38.97
CA SER A 697 10.30 0.16 -39.74
C SER A 697 11.57 -0.12 -40.56
N PHE A 698 12.56 -0.83 -39.99
CA PHE A 698 13.78 -1.23 -40.69
C PHE A 698 13.50 -2.11 -41.93
N TYR A 699 12.59 -3.08 -41.81
CA TYR A 699 12.24 -3.97 -42.91
C TYR A 699 11.31 -3.31 -43.93
N ASP A 700 10.38 -2.45 -43.48
CA ASP A 700 9.52 -1.65 -44.36
C ASP A 700 10.34 -0.75 -45.29
N GLN A 701 11.37 -0.06 -44.76
CA GLN A 701 12.27 0.77 -45.60
C GLN A 701 13.06 -0.03 -46.65
N ARG A 702 13.21 -1.34 -46.48
CA ARG A 702 13.83 -2.24 -47.47
C ARG A 702 12.83 -2.98 -48.34
N ASN A 703 11.55 -2.63 -48.25
CA ASN A 703 10.48 -3.28 -48.98
C ASN A 703 10.38 -4.80 -48.69
N ASN A 704 10.79 -5.24 -47.49
CA ASN A 704 10.61 -6.63 -47.05
C ASN A 704 9.28 -6.75 -46.30
N PHE A 705 8.22 -7.03 -47.07
CA PHE A 705 6.84 -7.05 -46.58
C PHE A 705 6.63 -8.03 -45.43
N ASP A 706 7.08 -9.28 -45.57
CA ASP A 706 6.76 -10.35 -44.62
C ASP A 706 7.37 -10.09 -43.24
N GLU A 707 8.64 -9.69 -43.20
CA GLU A 707 9.32 -9.37 -41.94
C GLU A 707 8.74 -8.09 -41.32
N ALA A 708 8.45 -7.06 -42.11
CA ALA A 708 7.83 -5.84 -41.61
C ALA A 708 6.45 -6.13 -40.98
N LEU A 709 5.61 -6.92 -41.67
CA LEU A 709 4.28 -7.28 -41.20
C LEU A 709 4.32 -8.10 -39.90
N ARG A 710 5.21 -9.10 -39.82
CA ARG A 710 5.39 -9.92 -38.60
C ARG A 710 5.76 -9.06 -37.38
N ASN A 711 6.67 -8.11 -37.57
CA ASN A 711 7.13 -7.24 -36.51
C ASN A 711 6.05 -6.20 -36.12
N TYR A 712 5.32 -5.61 -37.07
CA TYR A 712 4.18 -4.74 -36.73
C TYR A 712 3.08 -5.49 -35.96
N ASN A 713 2.76 -6.73 -36.34
CA ASN A 713 1.79 -7.55 -35.60
C ASN A 713 2.25 -7.82 -34.16
N SER A 714 3.53 -8.10 -33.97
CA SER A 714 4.10 -8.33 -32.63
C SER A 714 4.10 -7.04 -31.81
N ALA A 715 4.47 -5.90 -32.42
CA ALA A 715 4.42 -4.60 -31.77
C ALA A 715 3.00 -4.25 -31.30
N ILE A 716 1.98 -4.45 -32.14
CA ILE A 716 0.58 -4.20 -31.78
C ILE A 716 0.11 -5.16 -30.67
N LYS A 717 0.48 -6.44 -30.76
CA LYS A 717 0.10 -7.46 -29.77
C LYS A 717 0.58 -7.12 -28.36
N TYR A 718 1.81 -6.61 -28.24
CA TYR A 718 2.44 -6.33 -26.95
C TYR A 718 2.39 -4.87 -26.52
N CYS A 719 1.81 -3.98 -27.32
CA CYS A 719 1.54 -2.61 -26.90
C CYS A 719 0.42 -2.61 -25.86
N GLU A 720 0.60 -1.86 -24.78
CA GLU A 720 -0.42 -1.71 -23.75
C GLU A 720 -1.66 -1.02 -24.33
N LYS A 721 -2.85 -1.49 -23.95
CA LYS A 721 -4.12 -0.98 -24.48
C LYS A 721 -4.41 0.47 -24.10
N GLU A 722 -3.76 0.96 -23.04
CA GLU A 722 -3.91 2.31 -22.51
C GLU A 722 -2.95 3.31 -23.21
N ASP A 723 -1.93 2.83 -23.94
CA ASP A 723 -1.03 3.69 -24.73
C ASP A 723 -1.63 3.98 -26.12
N LEU A 724 -2.70 4.77 -26.12
CA LEU A 724 -3.51 5.06 -27.31
C LEU A 724 -2.68 5.70 -28.43
N ASN A 725 -1.70 6.54 -28.10
CA ASN A 725 -0.86 7.23 -29.06
C ASN A 725 0.05 6.26 -29.83
N GLU A 726 0.69 5.33 -29.13
CA GLU A 726 1.54 4.31 -29.78
C GLU A 726 0.72 3.34 -30.62
N LEU A 727 -0.47 2.94 -30.15
CA LEU A 727 -1.40 2.14 -30.95
C LEU A 727 -1.81 2.86 -32.24
N THR A 728 -2.18 4.15 -32.18
CA THR A 728 -2.46 4.97 -33.37
C THR A 728 -1.31 4.91 -34.38
N ILE A 729 -0.07 5.12 -33.92
CA ILE A 729 1.11 5.11 -34.79
C ILE A 729 1.34 3.72 -35.41
N LEU A 730 1.24 2.66 -34.63
CA LEU A 730 1.46 1.28 -35.09
C LEU A 730 0.44 0.86 -36.16
N TYR A 731 -0.84 1.13 -35.93
CA TYR A 731 -1.89 0.85 -36.91
C TYR A 731 -1.72 1.71 -38.17
N ASN A 732 -1.41 3.00 -38.05
CA ASN A 732 -1.14 3.84 -39.22
C ASN A 732 0.07 3.32 -40.04
N ASN A 733 1.14 2.90 -39.37
CA ASN A 733 2.34 2.41 -40.05
C ASN A 733 2.10 1.06 -40.74
N ARG A 734 1.37 0.12 -40.09
CA ARG A 734 0.99 -1.15 -40.72
C ARG A 734 -0.02 -0.95 -41.86
N GLY A 735 -0.96 -0.03 -41.72
CA GLY A 735 -1.86 0.38 -42.79
C GLY A 735 -1.11 0.93 -44.00
N THR A 736 -0.07 1.75 -43.77
CA THR A 736 0.82 2.25 -44.82
C THR A 736 1.58 1.12 -45.51
N LEU A 737 2.08 0.13 -44.75
CA LEU A 737 2.74 -1.06 -45.31
C LEU A 737 1.79 -1.85 -46.23
N PHE A 738 0.53 -2.05 -45.83
CA PHE A 738 -0.49 -2.67 -46.68
C PHE A 738 -0.76 -1.87 -47.95
N GLY A 739 -0.87 -0.54 -47.84
CA GLY A 739 -1.08 0.36 -48.97
C GLY A 739 0.04 0.29 -50.01
N LYS A 740 1.31 0.29 -49.58
CA LYS A 740 2.50 0.12 -50.46
C LYS A 740 2.46 -1.19 -51.26
N HIS A 741 1.76 -2.20 -50.76
CA HIS A 741 1.63 -3.53 -51.35
C HIS A 741 0.23 -3.78 -51.95
N ASN A 742 -0.50 -2.71 -52.28
CA ASN A 742 -1.83 -2.74 -52.92
C ASN A 742 -2.91 -3.50 -52.13
N GLN A 743 -2.74 -3.69 -50.82
CA GLN A 743 -3.74 -4.32 -49.94
C GLN A 743 -4.65 -3.25 -49.32
N PHE A 744 -5.37 -2.50 -50.16
CA PHE A 744 -6.06 -1.27 -49.75
C PHE A 744 -7.16 -1.50 -48.71
N GLU A 745 -7.94 -2.58 -48.78
CA GLU A 745 -8.98 -2.86 -47.78
C GLU A 745 -8.40 -3.05 -46.36
N LYS A 746 -7.28 -3.76 -46.25
CA LYS A 746 -6.58 -3.94 -44.96
C LYS A 746 -5.97 -2.63 -44.47
N ALA A 747 -5.41 -1.84 -45.39
CA ALA A 747 -4.88 -0.52 -45.09
C ALA A 747 -5.97 0.38 -44.48
N ILE A 748 -7.14 0.45 -45.12
CA ILE A 748 -8.30 1.20 -44.65
C ILE A 748 -8.73 0.75 -43.26
N ASN A 749 -8.82 -0.56 -43.01
CA ASN A 749 -9.19 -1.07 -41.69
C ASN A 749 -8.21 -0.62 -40.60
N ASP A 750 -6.91 -0.69 -40.87
CA ASP A 750 -5.88 -0.22 -39.94
C ASP A 750 -5.94 1.29 -39.71
N PHE A 751 -6.20 2.10 -40.75
CA PHE A 751 -6.41 3.54 -40.58
C PHE A 751 -7.68 3.85 -39.77
N ASN A 752 -8.75 3.07 -39.92
CA ASN A 752 -9.94 3.19 -39.08
C ASN A 752 -9.61 2.93 -37.61
N GLN A 753 -8.83 1.90 -37.31
CA GLN A 753 -8.37 1.63 -35.94
C GLN A 753 -7.52 2.78 -35.40
N ALA A 754 -6.56 3.30 -36.19
CA ALA A 754 -5.74 4.43 -35.79
C ALA A 754 -6.59 5.66 -35.42
N LEU A 755 -7.61 5.97 -36.21
CA LEU A 755 -8.53 7.09 -36.01
C LEU A 755 -9.54 6.85 -34.88
N SER A 756 -9.88 5.60 -34.54
CA SER A 756 -10.68 5.32 -33.35
C SER A 756 -9.94 5.62 -32.04
N TYR A 757 -8.61 5.51 -32.05
CA TYR A 757 -7.76 5.86 -30.91
C TYR A 757 -7.44 7.36 -30.87
N SER A 758 -7.15 7.97 -32.01
CA SER A 758 -6.87 9.41 -32.12
C SER A 758 -7.61 10.03 -33.30
N PRO A 759 -8.82 10.58 -33.08
CA PRO A 759 -9.64 11.19 -34.13
C PRO A 759 -9.00 12.38 -34.85
N ASN A 760 -7.99 13.02 -34.24
CA ASN A 760 -7.31 14.19 -34.82
C ASN A 760 -5.99 13.83 -35.52
N PHE A 761 -5.73 12.55 -35.83
CA PHE A 761 -4.45 12.12 -36.41
C PHE A 761 -4.42 12.34 -37.93
N THR A 762 -3.92 13.50 -38.36
CA THR A 762 -3.91 13.98 -39.76
C THR A 762 -3.31 13.00 -40.77
N ASP A 763 -2.19 12.34 -40.42
CA ASP A 763 -1.53 11.38 -41.32
C ASP A 763 -2.46 10.21 -41.68
N ALA A 764 -3.22 9.66 -40.74
CA ALA A 764 -4.12 8.53 -41.02
C ALA A 764 -5.26 8.91 -41.97
N TYR A 765 -5.82 10.12 -41.87
CA TYR A 765 -6.81 10.60 -42.84
C TYR A 765 -6.21 10.67 -44.25
N SER A 766 -5.02 11.26 -44.42
CA SER A 766 -4.39 11.34 -45.74
C SER A 766 -4.02 9.96 -46.31
N ASN A 767 -3.52 9.05 -45.47
CA ASN A 767 -3.15 7.71 -45.90
C ASN A 767 -4.39 6.87 -46.26
N ARG A 768 -5.49 7.04 -45.53
CA ARG A 768 -6.78 6.41 -45.84
C ARG A 768 -7.42 6.98 -47.10
N ALA A 769 -7.34 8.30 -47.30
CA ALA A 769 -7.76 8.94 -48.55
C ALA A 769 -7.02 8.37 -49.77
N PHE A 770 -5.71 8.17 -49.65
CA PHE A 770 -4.92 7.52 -50.70
C PHE A 770 -5.38 6.08 -50.97
N ALA A 771 -5.66 5.30 -49.93
CA ALA A 771 -6.17 3.95 -50.09
C ALA A 771 -7.58 3.91 -50.71
N TRP A 772 -8.47 4.85 -50.35
CA TRP A 772 -9.79 5.00 -50.96
C TRP A 772 -9.71 5.36 -52.44
N PHE A 773 -8.85 6.32 -52.79
CA PHE A 773 -8.61 6.73 -54.17
C PHE A 773 -8.18 5.55 -55.05
N ASN A 774 -7.20 4.77 -54.59
CA ASN A 774 -6.72 3.58 -55.31
C ASN A 774 -7.74 2.43 -55.33
N SER A 775 -8.75 2.47 -54.46
CA SER A 775 -9.89 1.54 -54.45
C SER A 775 -11.08 2.03 -55.29
N GLY A 776 -10.95 3.17 -55.98
CA GLY A 776 -12.02 3.79 -56.79
C GLY A 776 -13.12 4.50 -55.99
N LYS A 777 -12.96 4.67 -54.67
CA LYS A 777 -13.95 5.33 -53.80
C LYS A 777 -13.63 6.82 -53.62
N TYR A 778 -13.91 7.59 -54.67
CA TYR A 778 -13.48 8.99 -54.75
C TYR A 778 -14.20 9.94 -53.77
N ASP A 779 -15.46 9.68 -53.42
CA ASP A 779 -16.20 10.49 -52.44
C ASP A 779 -15.62 10.32 -51.03
N ASP A 780 -15.37 9.08 -50.60
CA ASP A 780 -14.75 8.77 -49.30
C ASP A 780 -13.34 9.38 -49.20
N ALA A 781 -12.56 9.27 -50.28
CA ALA A 781 -11.23 9.86 -50.36
C ALA A 781 -11.25 11.40 -50.24
N LEU A 782 -12.22 12.06 -50.89
CA LEU A 782 -12.37 13.51 -50.83
C LEU A 782 -12.79 13.97 -49.43
N ASN A 783 -13.67 13.22 -48.77
CA ASN A 783 -14.09 13.50 -47.40
C ASN A 783 -12.90 13.43 -46.42
N ASP A 784 -12.08 12.38 -46.51
CA ASP A 784 -10.87 12.25 -45.68
C ASP A 784 -9.84 13.35 -45.96
N CYS A 785 -9.68 13.80 -47.20
CA CYS A 785 -8.82 14.95 -47.52
C CYS A 785 -9.33 16.24 -46.87
N ASN A 786 -10.65 16.46 -46.86
CA ASN A 786 -11.25 17.65 -46.23
C ASN A 786 -11.07 17.61 -44.71
N LEU A 787 -11.26 16.45 -44.08
CA LEU A 787 -11.01 16.28 -42.64
C LEU A 787 -9.54 16.53 -42.28
N ALA A 788 -8.60 15.99 -43.05
CA ALA A 788 -7.18 16.26 -42.85
C ALA A 788 -6.84 17.76 -42.95
N LEU A 789 -7.40 18.46 -43.95
CA LEU A 789 -7.18 19.90 -44.15
C LEU A 789 -7.93 20.78 -43.15
N GLN A 790 -9.00 20.28 -42.54
CA GLN A 790 -9.67 20.96 -41.43
C GLN A 790 -8.80 20.94 -40.17
N ILE A 791 -8.12 19.83 -39.90
CA ILE A 791 -7.19 19.69 -38.77
C ILE A 791 -5.90 20.47 -39.04
N GLU A 792 -5.32 20.30 -40.23
CA GLU A 792 -4.07 20.96 -40.64
C GLU A 792 -4.21 21.58 -42.06
N PRO A 793 -4.58 22.87 -42.17
CA PRO A 793 -4.87 23.53 -43.45
C PRO A 793 -3.76 23.51 -44.50
N ASN A 794 -2.50 23.31 -44.07
CA ASN A 794 -1.33 23.29 -44.93
C ASN A 794 -0.77 21.89 -45.19
N PHE A 795 -1.50 20.84 -44.83
CA PHE A 795 -1.02 19.47 -44.97
C PHE A 795 -0.93 19.02 -46.44
N GLN A 796 0.31 18.98 -46.95
CA GLN A 796 0.58 18.81 -48.38
C GLN A 796 0.07 17.49 -48.96
N LYS A 797 0.20 16.38 -48.21
CA LYS A 797 -0.25 15.06 -48.68
C LYS A 797 -1.74 15.06 -49.04
N ALA A 798 -2.58 15.68 -48.21
CA ALA A 798 -4.02 15.75 -48.45
C ALA A 798 -4.38 16.66 -49.63
N LYS A 799 -3.64 17.77 -49.85
CA LYS A 799 -3.85 18.65 -51.02
C LYS A 799 -3.58 17.90 -52.32
N VAL A 800 -2.45 17.20 -52.41
CA VAL A 800 -2.05 16.42 -53.59
C VAL A 800 -3.08 15.34 -53.92
N ILE A 801 -3.52 14.55 -52.93
CA ILE A 801 -4.52 13.50 -53.15
C ILE A 801 -5.86 14.10 -53.60
N ARG A 802 -6.26 15.24 -53.02
CA ARG A 802 -7.48 15.95 -53.42
C ARG A 802 -7.43 16.43 -54.87
N GLU A 803 -6.31 16.99 -55.31
CA GLU A 803 -6.10 17.39 -56.70
C GLU A 803 -6.19 16.18 -57.65
N MET A 804 -5.53 15.07 -57.31
CA MET A 804 -5.61 13.82 -58.08
C MET A 804 -7.04 13.28 -58.22
N ILE A 805 -7.89 13.44 -57.18
CA ILE A 805 -9.31 13.06 -57.23
C ILE A 805 -10.08 13.95 -58.20
N LEU A 806 -9.83 15.27 -58.18
CA LEU A 806 -10.53 16.24 -59.01
C LEU A 806 -10.18 16.10 -60.50
N GLU A 807 -8.97 15.66 -60.83
CA GLU A 807 -8.54 15.40 -62.21
C GLU A 807 -9.14 14.11 -62.81
N LYS A 808 -9.58 13.17 -61.96
CA LYS A 808 -10.17 11.89 -62.38
C LYS A 808 -11.71 11.88 -62.42
N ARG A 809 -12.34 12.95 -61.94
CA ARG A 809 -13.78 13.20 -62.08
C ARG A 809 -14.05 13.98 -63.35
#